data_AF-A0A1A8NSX6-F1
#
_entry.id   AF-A0A1A8NSX6-F1
#
_cell.length_a   1.000
_cell.length_b   1.000
_cell.length_c   1.000
_cell.angle_alpha   90.00
_cell.angle_beta   90.00
_cell.angle_gamma   90.00
#
_symmetry.space_group_name_H-M   'P 1'
#
loop_
_entity.id
_entity.type
_entity.pdbx_description
1 polymer ?
#
loop_
_entity_poly.entity_id
_entity_poly.type
_entity_poly.pdbx_seq_one_letter_code
_entity_poly.pdbx_strand_id
1 'polypeptide(L)'
;MSSSTAGDGEPGMPWDTAREDTGGSSSTGDYSKHESAVCLGNGEVKSCAVVKYSAAPPPTTYALLQEKTDLKLPPANWLRENPQLGSAGTTVLGSSSKCKPFSSFGMAYDFIDCIGDDVDVVSDSENIKKLLKIPYSKSHVSMAVHRVGRTLLLDELDIQELLRRSSQTRDWTWLKEIYQRLIDQKWQRKKKSKENWYQKAILSKFLYYSINGDGAAEPVSHDIDKEDEENEAEEYSSTWPATFTSTMSDAEESDMPKQESVSVDSTFALGQVTSVPKEQNLPTLFNEGENSQGLRNDFVRNIMWTFEDIHMLVGSNMPIFGGGRYPAVSLRLRDSNKPINVLTGIDYWLDNLMCNVPELVMCFHVNGIVQKYEMIKTEDIPHLENSTFSTRVVKDIAQNILSFLKSNCTKEGHTYWLFKASGSDIVKLYDLTTLCEEAEEEKHQNPFTLPVAVLLYKVACNLMLKVRQNRKHYAKIRTLLLNCIKLLDEEKHPQIIASVYYMLSELFRLDEPPDEDGESLRAGGLEDSYSDEDREEEEGEEDDLTEDSDENGSYSNCSRPQDDSKAVAVIRSVVELSVPEKYKSTHQIRPSCAFPVSQDKEERCRHVLSYVLKGLKAVDSSVKKESDLPAADPNTPIPLKYEDGGANGTSEKSISLLLERAGYVQVDQKHPTRSGMIPGSWQHRMKLQLFLKACKAYYVLSDAATNLLKYGRALRYIKLSLQCYDAYCSISATLHSQVLQLHSQCLSLCGDIQLMLAQNVSNRAAYLEEYSYQTKEDQEILHCLHRESSCQAFNMATDLAMDPEYQLFVSCKCYEAAHELLISEDSKDQPSDQLSQVLKRLGNIRNEMGVYYMNQAAAMQTEKEVRSSVSAAEQELWKKSFGFFEKGMKDFEAIGDITNTALLLCNTGRLMRICAQAHCRASADESRGEFSPEEALYYNKAIDYYLRAMKSLSSRESHTAVWDSVNWELSTTYFTLATLLQDYAPLSRKAQEQIEREVTEAMMKSLKYCDLQTESARQLLYQYRAATIHHRLASMYHSCFRNQVGDEHLRKQHRSLAELHYGKAVSLFLSLKDAPCELLRTLLERVALAEFTMAGQSSSAAKLKSLIGAVEIMTETRHPFQLIRNELLEEQAERQSSEAAALESADRPDASTGSTSGLDLQEVMKLTCVFEPSFSFLLLQTIKLMTTIKRKASNKDEEMLKTYKNVYSKLLRAEKNAPLLSRVELYIELLQQLTPQTGSDITGTSTA
;
A
#
# COMPACT_ATOMS: atom_id res chain seq x y z
N MET A 1 -8.05 -66.79 38.65
CA MET A 1 -9.07 -67.84 38.87
C MET A 1 -10.43 -67.26 38.43
N SER A 2 -11.35 -68.13 38.00
CA SER A 2 -12.82 -67.95 37.83
C SER A 2 -13.48 -66.57 38.14
N SER A 3 -14.48 -66.08 37.38
CA SER A 3 -15.10 -66.45 36.09
C SER A 3 -16.31 -65.53 35.82
N SER A 4 -16.66 -65.23 34.54
CA SER A 4 -18.03 -64.93 33.99
C SER A 4 -18.95 -63.87 34.67
N THR A 5 -19.71 -63.00 34.00
CA THR A 5 -19.98 -62.70 32.56
C THR A 5 -20.83 -61.41 32.45
N ALA A 6 -20.65 -60.66 31.34
CA ALA A 6 -21.64 -59.83 30.59
C ALA A 6 -22.54 -58.74 31.26
N GLY A 7 -22.74 -57.64 30.53
CA GLY A 7 -23.97 -56.83 30.56
C GLY A 7 -23.86 -55.37 31.00
N ASP A 8 -23.85 -54.46 30.00
CA ASP A 8 -24.36 -53.06 29.90
C ASP A 8 -24.66 -52.22 31.17
N GLY A 9 -24.46 -50.89 31.19
CA GLY A 9 -23.94 -49.97 30.16
C GLY A 9 -24.07 -48.48 30.59
N GLU A 10 -23.09 -47.67 30.20
CA GLU A 10 -22.97 -46.19 30.32
C GLU A 10 -22.95 -45.49 31.73
N PRO A 11 -21.89 -44.71 32.04
CA PRO A 11 -21.84 -43.70 33.12
C PRO A 11 -22.05 -42.26 32.58
N GLY A 12 -22.14 -41.19 33.38
CA GLY A 12 -22.15 -41.08 34.84
C GLY A 12 -22.11 -39.61 35.32
N MET A 13 -22.83 -39.34 36.42
CA MET A 13 -22.81 -38.11 37.25
C MET A 13 -21.47 -37.98 38.03
N PRO A 14 -21.07 -36.82 38.63
CA PRO A 14 -21.94 -35.99 39.47
C PRO A 14 -21.68 -34.45 39.58
N TRP A 15 -22.58 -33.79 40.32
CA TRP A 15 -22.40 -32.47 40.96
C TRP A 15 -21.53 -32.63 42.26
N ASP A 16 -21.18 -31.63 43.10
CA ASP A 16 -22.02 -30.55 43.63
C ASP A 16 -21.24 -29.51 44.49
N THR A 17 -21.77 -28.28 44.60
CA THR A 17 -21.53 -27.23 45.66
C THR A 17 -20.12 -26.65 45.94
N ALA A 18 -19.94 -25.43 46.50
CA ALA A 18 -20.70 -24.15 46.53
C ALA A 18 -19.93 -23.05 47.32
N ARG A 19 -20.05 -21.75 46.93
CA ARG A 19 -20.29 -20.54 47.79
C ARG A 19 -19.94 -19.18 47.14
N GLU A 20 -20.67 -18.13 47.52
CA GLU A 20 -20.38 -16.70 47.26
C GLU A 20 -19.24 -16.16 48.19
N ASP A 21 -18.64 -14.97 48.05
CA ASP A 21 -18.84 -13.79 47.17
C ASP A 21 -17.43 -13.15 46.86
N THR A 22 -17.14 -11.94 46.33
CA THR A 22 -17.79 -10.61 46.30
C THR A 22 -17.31 -9.71 45.14
N GLY A 23 -18.24 -9.02 44.47
CA GLY A 23 -18.10 -7.62 43.98
C GLY A 23 -17.05 -7.23 42.91
N GLY A 24 -17.50 -6.88 41.69
CA GLY A 24 -16.72 -6.13 40.69
C GLY A 24 -17.47 -5.99 39.34
N SER A 25 -17.66 -4.77 38.84
CA SER A 25 -18.62 -4.49 37.75
C SER A 25 -18.02 -4.27 36.36
N SER A 26 -18.57 -4.94 35.34
CA SER A 26 -18.65 -4.43 33.95
C SER A 26 -19.85 -5.04 33.23
N SER A 27 -20.61 -4.25 32.47
CA SER A 27 -21.94 -4.63 31.95
C SER A 27 -21.94 -5.07 30.48
N THR A 28 -22.25 -6.34 30.23
CA THR A 28 -22.67 -6.84 28.91
C THR A 28 -24.20 -6.88 28.84
N GLY A 29 -24.80 -6.26 27.82
CA GLY A 29 -26.24 -6.34 27.56
C GLY A 29 -26.56 -7.56 26.71
N ASP A 30 -27.28 -8.53 27.27
CA ASP A 30 -27.63 -9.78 26.58
C ASP A 30 -28.69 -9.59 25.48
N TYR A 31 -28.58 -10.42 24.43
CA TYR A 31 -29.62 -10.52 23.39
C TYR A 31 -30.84 -11.26 23.96
N SER A 32 -31.97 -10.57 24.07
CA SER A 32 -33.24 -11.18 24.47
C SER A 32 -33.73 -12.19 23.43
N LYS A 33 -33.75 -13.48 23.79
CA LYS A 33 -34.50 -14.51 23.07
C LYS A 33 -35.98 -14.08 22.98
N HIS A 34 -36.50 -13.93 21.77
CA HIS A 34 -37.94 -13.92 21.54
C HIS A 34 -38.44 -15.34 21.30
N GLU A 35 -39.52 -15.72 21.99
CA GLU A 35 -40.12 -17.05 21.87
C GLU A 35 -40.84 -17.18 20.51
N SER A 36 -40.30 -18.03 19.63
CA SER A 36 -40.97 -18.45 18.41
C SER A 36 -42.03 -19.50 18.72
N ALA A 37 -43.27 -19.05 18.96
CA ALA A 37 -44.43 -19.92 19.18
C ALA A 37 -44.82 -20.69 17.91
N VAL A 38 -44.14 -21.81 17.63
CA VAL A 38 -44.42 -22.68 16.48
C VAL A 38 -45.65 -23.54 16.75
N CYS A 39 -46.82 -23.07 16.28
CA CYS A 39 -48.02 -23.89 16.20
C CYS A 39 -47.98 -24.75 14.91
N LEU A 40 -47.98 -26.08 15.06
CA LEU A 40 -48.01 -27.03 13.94
C LEU A 40 -49.43 -27.25 13.43
N GLY A 41 -49.92 -26.31 12.60
CA GLY A 41 -51.20 -26.42 11.88
C GLY A 41 -51.02 -26.82 10.41
N ASN A 42 -51.49 -28.00 10.02
CA ASN A 42 -51.41 -28.51 8.63
C ASN A 42 -52.45 -27.86 7.70
N GLY A 43 -52.35 -26.56 7.47
CA GLY A 43 -53.33 -25.81 6.66
C GLY A 43 -52.79 -24.51 6.07
N GLU A 44 -52.30 -23.65 6.96
CA GLU A 44 -52.16 -22.20 6.77
C GLU A 44 -50.88 -21.76 6.04
N VAL A 45 -50.93 -20.55 5.49
CA VAL A 45 -49.82 -19.91 4.78
C VAL A 45 -49.02 -19.05 5.76
N LYS A 46 -47.72 -19.29 5.85
CA LYS A 46 -46.80 -18.57 6.75
C LYS A 46 -46.60 -17.13 6.27
N SER A 47 -46.99 -16.18 7.11
CA SER A 47 -46.81 -14.74 6.86
C SER A 47 -46.18 -14.09 8.09
N CYS A 48 -45.10 -13.34 7.89
CA CYS A 48 -44.45 -12.56 8.95
C CYS A 48 -44.18 -11.15 8.44
N ALA A 49 -44.67 -10.12 9.13
CA ALA A 49 -44.53 -8.72 8.74
C ALA A 49 -43.87 -7.92 9.87
N VAL A 50 -42.68 -7.37 9.60
CA VAL A 50 -41.87 -6.60 10.55
C VAL A 50 -41.77 -5.16 10.09
N VAL A 51 -42.33 -4.23 10.86
CA VAL A 51 -42.30 -2.79 10.54
C VAL A 51 -40.86 -2.28 10.69
N LYS A 52 -40.24 -1.84 9.58
CA LYS A 52 -38.90 -1.23 9.55
C LYS A 52 -38.95 0.27 9.83
N TYR A 53 -40.05 0.93 9.45
CA TYR A 53 -40.28 2.36 9.68
C TYR A 53 -41.78 2.65 9.80
N SER A 54 -42.13 3.60 10.66
CA SER A 54 -43.48 4.11 10.82
C SER A 54 -43.46 5.59 11.15
N ALA A 55 -44.01 6.41 10.25
CA ALA A 55 -44.42 7.79 10.52
C ALA A 55 -45.88 7.88 11.01
N ALA A 56 -46.54 6.74 11.24
CA ALA A 56 -47.89 6.70 11.79
C ALA A 56 -47.91 7.23 13.24
N PRO A 57 -48.93 8.00 13.64
CA PRO A 57 -49.23 8.20 15.06
C PRO A 57 -49.55 6.85 15.74
N PRO A 58 -49.45 6.75 17.08
CA PRO A 58 -49.88 5.55 17.81
C PRO A 58 -51.31 5.15 17.42
N PRO A 59 -51.58 3.85 17.17
CA PRO A 59 -52.85 3.41 16.61
C PRO A 59 -53.98 3.74 17.59
N THR A 60 -54.87 4.61 17.13
CA THR A 60 -55.87 5.26 17.99
C THR A 60 -57.09 4.35 18.16
N THR A 61 -57.74 4.40 19.33
CA THR A 61 -59.02 3.72 19.57
C THR A 61 -60.09 4.27 18.64
N TYR A 62 -60.78 3.41 17.90
CA TYR A 62 -61.87 3.79 17.02
C TYR A 62 -63.21 3.86 17.77
N ALA A 63 -64.12 4.70 17.28
CA ALA A 63 -65.52 4.71 17.67
C ALA A 63 -66.33 3.76 16.76
N LEU A 64 -67.24 2.99 17.37
CA LEU A 64 -68.35 2.36 16.65
C LEU A 64 -69.44 3.42 16.48
N LEU A 65 -69.85 3.67 15.24
CA LEU A 65 -70.92 4.62 14.94
C LEU A 65 -72.28 4.00 15.21
N GLN A 66 -73.23 4.80 15.71
CA GLN A 66 -74.60 4.33 15.90
C GLN A 66 -75.26 3.89 14.59
N GLU A 67 -76.08 2.83 14.68
CA GLU A 67 -76.95 2.42 13.57
C GLU A 67 -77.82 3.62 13.13
N LYS A 68 -78.03 3.75 11.82
CA LYS A 68 -78.67 4.90 11.15
C LYS A 68 -77.82 6.19 11.00
N THR A 69 -76.54 6.21 11.39
CA THR A 69 -75.63 7.34 11.08
C THR A 69 -75.49 7.55 9.57
N ASP A 70 -75.74 8.76 9.05
CA ASP A 70 -75.64 9.06 7.60
C ASP A 70 -74.26 9.60 7.19
N LEU A 71 -73.47 8.73 6.56
CA LEU A 71 -72.16 9.05 5.98
C LEU A 71 -72.25 9.90 4.68
N LYS A 72 -73.42 10.47 4.34
CA LYS A 72 -73.50 11.60 3.40
C LYS A 72 -73.11 12.92 4.04
N LEU A 73 -73.33 13.10 5.34
CA LEU A 73 -73.00 14.35 6.04
C LEU A 73 -71.47 14.49 6.23
N PRO A 74 -70.92 15.72 6.21
CA PRO A 74 -69.50 15.97 6.42
C PRO A 74 -69.17 16.08 7.92
N PRO A 75 -68.23 15.28 8.48
CA PRO A 75 -67.75 15.51 9.84
C PRO A 75 -67.02 16.86 9.97
N ALA A 76 -67.05 17.44 11.17
CA ALA A 76 -66.34 18.68 11.46
C ALA A 76 -64.83 18.56 11.13
N ASN A 77 -64.31 19.54 10.39
CA ASN A 77 -62.91 19.59 9.89
C ASN A 77 -62.48 18.48 8.91
N TRP A 78 -63.40 17.72 8.29
CA TRP A 78 -63.11 16.62 7.34
C TRP A 78 -62.13 16.96 6.18
N LEU A 79 -61.98 18.24 5.81
CA LEU A 79 -61.05 18.71 4.76
C LEU A 79 -59.73 19.29 5.30
N ARG A 80 -59.41 19.10 6.58
CA ARG A 80 -58.11 19.47 7.21
C ARG A 80 -57.38 18.21 7.66
N GLU A 81 -56.05 18.24 7.63
CA GLU A 81 -55.23 17.14 8.14
C GLU A 81 -55.47 16.93 9.64
N ASN A 82 -55.99 15.76 10.01
CA ASN A 82 -56.19 15.36 11.40
C ASN A 82 -54.90 14.68 11.92
N PRO A 83 -54.26 15.17 13.01
CA PRO A 83 -53.01 14.61 13.52
C PRO A 83 -53.12 13.15 14.01
N GLN A 84 -54.33 12.64 14.28
CA GLN A 84 -54.55 11.23 14.64
C GLN A 84 -54.64 10.28 13.43
N LEU A 85 -54.92 10.82 12.23
CA LEU A 85 -54.98 10.05 10.98
C LEU A 85 -53.77 10.33 10.06
N GLY A 86 -53.09 11.46 10.25
CA GLY A 86 -51.87 11.84 9.51
C GLY A 86 -52.06 11.90 7.99
N SER A 87 -50.98 11.65 7.24
CA SER A 87 -50.98 11.58 5.77
C SER A 87 -51.91 10.47 5.21
N ALA A 88 -52.24 9.45 6.02
CA ALA A 88 -53.25 8.45 5.63
C ALA A 88 -54.65 9.08 5.47
N GLY A 89 -54.95 10.21 6.11
CA GLY A 89 -56.23 10.91 5.99
C GLY A 89 -56.41 11.63 4.65
N THR A 90 -55.34 12.23 4.12
CA THR A 90 -55.34 12.98 2.86
C THR A 90 -55.18 12.08 1.63
N THR A 91 -54.57 10.90 1.77
CA THR A 91 -54.44 9.90 0.70
C THR A 91 -55.77 9.20 0.36
N VAL A 92 -56.60 8.84 1.34
CA VAL A 92 -57.92 8.19 1.10
C VAL A 92 -58.86 9.06 0.27
N LEU A 93 -58.85 10.39 0.50
CA LEU A 93 -59.63 11.36 -0.27
C LEU A 93 -59.23 11.48 -1.74
N GLY A 94 -58.04 11.01 -2.13
CA GLY A 94 -57.45 11.28 -3.45
C GLY A 94 -56.99 12.73 -3.63
N SER A 95 -56.94 13.52 -2.56
CA SER A 95 -56.47 14.92 -2.57
C SER A 95 -54.95 15.03 -2.72
N SER A 96 -54.20 13.92 -2.62
CA SER A 96 -52.83 13.88 -3.13
C SER A 96 -52.83 13.94 -4.67
N SER A 97 -52.87 15.17 -5.19
CA SER A 97 -52.48 15.50 -6.56
C SER A 97 -51.00 15.23 -6.85
N LYS A 98 -50.25 14.78 -5.83
CA LYS A 98 -48.84 14.40 -5.85
C LYS A 98 -48.63 12.93 -5.49
N CYS A 99 -49.40 12.01 -6.10
CA CYS A 99 -48.80 10.71 -6.40
C CYS A 99 -47.60 10.98 -7.33
N LYS A 100 -46.40 11.04 -6.73
CA LYS A 100 -45.15 11.01 -7.48
C LYS A 100 -45.11 9.68 -8.22
N PRO A 101 -44.67 9.66 -9.50
CA PRO A 101 -44.39 8.39 -10.13
C PRO A 101 -43.16 7.76 -9.45
N PHE A 102 -43.16 6.44 -9.33
CA PHE A 102 -42.01 5.60 -8.98
C PHE A 102 -41.65 5.56 -7.48
N SER A 103 -42.63 5.09 -6.70
CA SER A 103 -42.59 4.95 -5.24
C SER A 103 -41.54 3.95 -4.73
N SER A 104 -41.26 2.88 -5.49
CA SER A 104 -40.34 1.81 -5.07
C SER A 104 -38.89 2.27 -4.97
N PHE A 105 -38.48 3.26 -5.78
CA PHE A 105 -37.13 3.85 -5.70
C PHE A 105 -36.91 4.61 -4.40
N GLY A 106 -37.90 5.36 -3.92
CA GLY A 106 -37.79 6.07 -2.64
C GLY A 106 -37.67 5.11 -1.45
N MET A 107 -38.39 3.99 -1.48
CA MET A 107 -38.22 2.92 -0.49
C MET A 107 -36.86 2.23 -0.59
N ALA A 108 -36.40 1.90 -1.80
CA ALA A 108 -35.10 1.25 -2.01
C ALA A 108 -33.91 2.17 -1.66
N TYR A 109 -34.10 3.49 -1.74
CA TYR A 109 -33.14 4.51 -1.33
C TYR A 109 -33.03 4.59 0.21
N ASP A 110 -34.17 4.68 0.92
CA ASP A 110 -34.21 4.73 2.39
C ASP A 110 -33.69 3.42 3.04
N PHE A 111 -33.90 2.27 2.38
CA PHE A 111 -33.51 0.94 2.88
C PHE A 111 -32.43 0.28 2.03
N ILE A 112 -31.46 1.06 1.56
CA ILE A 112 -30.35 0.64 0.68
C ILE A 112 -29.55 -0.56 1.20
N ASP A 113 -29.59 -0.83 2.51
CA ASP A 113 -28.98 -1.99 3.15
C ASP A 113 -29.58 -3.34 2.76
N CYS A 114 -30.88 -3.37 2.45
CA CYS A 114 -31.62 -4.60 2.16
C CYS A 114 -31.65 -4.94 0.66
N ILE A 115 -31.13 -4.05 -0.21
CA ILE A 115 -31.24 -4.14 -1.66
C ILE A 115 -30.08 -4.96 -2.24
N GLY A 116 -30.39 -5.86 -3.18
CA GLY A 116 -29.42 -6.61 -3.99
C GLY A 116 -29.14 -8.03 -3.51
N ASP A 117 -29.26 -8.32 -2.21
CA ASP A 117 -29.07 -9.67 -1.63
C ASP A 117 -30.20 -10.12 -0.68
N ASP A 118 -30.73 -9.26 0.20
CA ASP A 118 -31.67 -9.67 1.28
C ASP A 118 -33.16 -9.62 0.90
N VAL A 119 -33.53 -8.87 -0.15
CA VAL A 119 -34.93 -8.62 -0.55
C VAL A 119 -35.16 -8.97 -2.01
N ASP A 120 -36.23 -9.72 -2.28
CA ASP A 120 -36.66 -10.10 -3.62
C ASP A 120 -37.40 -8.97 -4.34
N VAL A 121 -38.27 -8.26 -3.63
CA VAL A 121 -39.25 -7.32 -4.20
C VAL A 121 -39.39 -6.04 -3.36
N VAL A 122 -39.45 -4.88 -4.01
CA VAL A 122 -39.77 -3.59 -3.39
C VAL A 122 -40.98 -2.97 -4.09
N SER A 123 -42.07 -2.67 -3.37
CA SER A 123 -43.28 -2.08 -3.98
C SER A 123 -44.29 -1.48 -2.98
N ASP A 124 -45.27 -0.73 -3.51
CA ASP A 124 -46.54 -0.44 -2.84
C ASP A 124 -47.34 -1.73 -2.60
N SER A 125 -47.91 -1.86 -1.41
CA SER A 125 -49.01 -2.77 -1.07
C SER A 125 -50.06 -2.95 -2.18
N GLU A 126 -50.54 -1.87 -2.80
CA GLU A 126 -51.54 -1.94 -3.86
C GLU A 126 -51.03 -2.62 -5.13
N ASN A 127 -49.74 -2.53 -5.43
CA ASN A 127 -49.14 -3.15 -6.61
C ASN A 127 -48.93 -4.65 -6.41
N ILE A 128 -48.49 -5.07 -5.21
CA ILE A 128 -48.46 -6.49 -4.84
C ILE A 128 -49.87 -7.09 -4.91
N LYS A 129 -50.87 -6.42 -4.34
CA LYS A 129 -52.27 -6.84 -4.45
C LYS A 129 -52.76 -6.93 -5.90
N LYS A 130 -52.42 -5.97 -6.78
CA LYS A 130 -52.78 -6.03 -8.22
C LYS A 130 -52.19 -7.26 -8.90
N LEU A 131 -50.92 -7.60 -8.63
CA LEU A 131 -50.28 -8.80 -9.17
C LEU A 131 -50.97 -10.08 -8.69
N LEU A 132 -51.17 -10.25 -7.38
CA LEU A 132 -51.79 -11.47 -6.84
C LEU A 132 -53.26 -11.62 -7.26
N LYS A 133 -53.95 -10.52 -7.60
CA LYS A 133 -55.30 -10.53 -8.17
C LYS A 133 -55.36 -10.73 -9.70
N ILE A 134 -54.23 -10.86 -10.43
CA ILE A 134 -54.21 -11.04 -11.90
C ILE A 134 -55.10 -12.18 -12.40
N PRO A 135 -55.05 -13.42 -11.85
CA PRO A 135 -55.85 -14.54 -12.36
C PRO A 135 -57.34 -14.41 -12.06
N TYR A 136 -57.69 -13.66 -11.00
CA TYR A 136 -59.07 -13.43 -10.58
C TYR A 136 -59.70 -12.19 -11.24
N SER A 137 -58.92 -11.33 -11.89
CA SER A 137 -59.36 -10.03 -12.40
C SER A 137 -59.35 -9.91 -13.93
N LYS A 138 -60.48 -9.46 -14.48
CA LYS A 138 -60.61 -9.01 -15.88
C LYS A 138 -60.21 -7.54 -16.09
N SER A 139 -59.72 -6.86 -15.05
CA SER A 139 -59.12 -5.52 -15.19
C SER A 139 -57.86 -5.56 -16.06
N HIS A 140 -57.50 -4.41 -16.64
CA HIS A 140 -56.12 -4.24 -17.11
C HIS A 140 -55.13 -4.24 -15.94
N VAL A 141 -53.86 -4.52 -16.23
CA VAL A 141 -52.71 -4.28 -15.35
C VAL A 141 -51.60 -3.65 -16.20
N SER A 142 -50.89 -2.66 -15.64
CA SER A 142 -49.78 -1.97 -16.28
C SER A 142 -48.79 -1.56 -15.20
N MET A 143 -47.63 -2.22 -15.16
CA MET A 143 -46.62 -2.03 -14.12
C MET A 143 -45.21 -1.96 -14.72
N ALA A 144 -44.38 -1.08 -14.17
CA ALA A 144 -42.95 -1.05 -14.44
C ALA A 144 -42.23 -2.01 -13.48
N VAL A 145 -41.19 -2.67 -13.97
CA VAL A 145 -40.38 -3.66 -13.26
C VAL A 145 -38.90 -3.35 -13.50
N HIS A 146 -38.19 -2.85 -12.49
CA HIS A 146 -36.79 -2.44 -12.60
C HIS A 146 -35.87 -3.47 -11.95
N ARG A 147 -34.77 -3.83 -12.63
CA ARG A 147 -33.85 -4.88 -12.17
C ARG A 147 -32.60 -4.29 -11.52
N VAL A 148 -32.40 -4.56 -10.22
CA VAL A 148 -31.25 -4.08 -9.43
C VAL A 148 -30.73 -5.22 -8.56
N GLY A 149 -29.54 -5.75 -8.86
CA GLY A 149 -29.00 -6.94 -8.22
C GLY A 149 -29.97 -8.13 -8.34
N ARG A 150 -30.23 -8.80 -7.21
CA ARG A 150 -31.25 -9.86 -7.12
C ARG A 150 -32.68 -9.35 -6.89
N THR A 151 -32.84 -8.06 -6.57
CA THR A 151 -34.11 -7.42 -6.24
C THR A 151 -34.89 -6.97 -7.49
N LEU A 152 -36.21 -6.88 -7.37
CA LEU A 152 -37.12 -6.31 -8.35
C LEU A 152 -37.88 -5.14 -7.74
N LEU A 153 -37.73 -3.95 -8.31
CA LEU A 153 -38.53 -2.77 -7.96
C LEU A 153 -39.78 -2.75 -8.83
N LEU A 154 -40.96 -2.59 -8.23
CA LEU A 154 -42.26 -2.66 -8.91
C LEU A 154 -43.08 -1.39 -8.67
N ASP A 155 -43.52 -0.74 -9.74
CA ASP A 155 -44.35 0.48 -9.67
C ASP A 155 -45.53 0.46 -10.66
N GLU A 156 -46.58 1.22 -10.37
CA GLU A 156 -47.73 1.35 -11.26
C GLU A 156 -47.43 2.31 -12.42
N LEU A 157 -47.68 1.83 -13.64
CA LEU A 157 -47.55 2.63 -14.85
C LEU A 157 -48.96 3.02 -15.34
N ASP A 158 -49.61 3.99 -14.66
CA ASP A 158 -50.90 4.56 -15.11
C ASP A 158 -50.71 5.35 -16.41
N ILE A 159 -50.85 4.62 -17.52
CA ILE A 159 -50.75 5.11 -18.89
C ILE A 159 -51.72 6.28 -19.13
N GLN A 160 -52.91 6.29 -18.51
CA GLN A 160 -53.88 7.38 -18.70
C GLN A 160 -53.42 8.67 -18.02
N GLU A 161 -52.79 8.59 -16.85
CA GLU A 161 -52.23 9.75 -16.15
C GLU A 161 -50.92 10.22 -16.79
N LEU A 162 -50.02 9.32 -17.17
CA LEU A 162 -48.78 9.68 -17.86
C LEU A 162 -49.05 10.32 -19.23
N LEU A 163 -50.02 9.81 -20.00
CA LEU A 163 -50.47 10.44 -21.25
C LEU A 163 -51.33 11.70 -21.05
N ARG A 164 -51.80 11.98 -19.83
CA ARG A 164 -52.36 13.29 -19.48
C ARG A 164 -51.24 14.31 -19.25
N ARG A 165 -50.20 13.92 -18.50
CA ARG A 165 -48.99 14.74 -18.23
C ARG A 165 -48.15 14.97 -19.49
N SER A 166 -48.10 14.04 -20.44
CA SER A 166 -47.32 14.18 -21.69
C SER A 166 -47.68 15.44 -22.49
N SER A 167 -48.94 15.85 -22.46
CA SER A 167 -49.43 17.08 -23.11
C SER A 167 -49.01 18.38 -22.41
N GLN A 168 -48.30 18.30 -21.28
CA GLN A 168 -47.75 19.44 -20.52
C GLN A 168 -46.22 19.45 -20.52
N THR A 169 -45.55 18.30 -20.36
CA THR A 169 -44.07 18.26 -20.20
C THR A 169 -43.30 17.61 -21.36
N ARG A 170 -43.97 16.96 -22.32
CA ARG A 170 -43.39 16.18 -23.44
C ARG A 170 -42.64 14.88 -23.07
N ASP A 171 -42.14 14.69 -21.85
CA ASP A 171 -41.28 13.53 -21.44
C ASP A 171 -41.86 12.11 -21.71
N TRP A 172 -43.15 12.01 -22.06
CA TRP A 172 -43.91 10.76 -22.20
C TRP A 172 -44.46 10.56 -23.63
N THR A 173 -43.90 11.23 -24.64
CA THR A 173 -44.22 11.00 -26.08
C THR A 173 -43.85 9.59 -26.52
N TRP A 174 -42.62 9.16 -26.24
CA TRP A 174 -42.12 7.81 -26.58
C TRP A 174 -43.05 6.69 -26.09
N LEU A 175 -43.52 6.77 -24.83
CA LEU A 175 -44.41 5.76 -24.25
C LEU A 175 -45.78 5.73 -24.94
N LYS A 176 -46.25 6.89 -25.43
CA LYS A 176 -47.46 6.99 -26.25
C LYS A 176 -47.29 6.26 -27.57
N GLU A 177 -46.16 6.47 -28.24
CA GLU A 177 -45.86 5.89 -29.55
C GLU A 177 -45.66 4.37 -29.45
N ILE A 178 -44.94 3.90 -28.44
CA ILE A 178 -44.83 2.46 -28.11
C ILE A 178 -46.22 1.86 -27.82
N TYR A 179 -47.05 2.53 -27.02
CA TYR A 179 -48.41 2.05 -26.72
C TYR A 179 -49.30 1.98 -27.98
N GLN A 180 -49.22 2.99 -28.85
CA GLN A 180 -49.97 3.02 -30.11
C GLN A 180 -49.45 2.00 -31.14
N ARG A 181 -48.14 1.70 -31.14
CA ARG A 181 -47.49 0.69 -31.98
C ARG A 181 -47.79 -0.75 -31.54
N LEU A 182 -47.80 -1.02 -30.22
CA LEU A 182 -47.87 -2.38 -29.67
C LEU A 182 -49.24 -2.83 -29.16
N ILE A 183 -50.16 -1.90 -28.85
CA ILE A 183 -51.42 -2.22 -28.13
C ILE A 183 -52.66 -1.64 -28.81
N ASP A 184 -52.73 -0.33 -29.04
CA ASP A 184 -53.94 0.33 -29.55
C ASP A 184 -53.65 1.53 -30.46
N GLN A 185 -53.74 1.29 -31.77
CA GLN A 185 -53.58 2.31 -32.82
C GLN A 185 -54.64 3.43 -32.76
N LYS A 186 -55.74 3.28 -32.01
CA LYS A 186 -56.89 4.20 -31.98
C LYS A 186 -57.29 4.63 -30.56
N TRP A 187 -56.29 4.81 -29.67
CA TRP A 187 -56.42 5.28 -28.28
C TRP A 187 -57.63 6.20 -28.00
N GLN A 188 -58.55 5.73 -27.14
CA GLN A 188 -59.75 6.45 -26.70
C GLN A 188 -59.65 6.85 -25.22
N ARG A 189 -60.00 8.12 -24.91
CA ARG A 189 -60.08 8.62 -23.52
C ARG A 189 -61.31 8.07 -22.80
N LYS A 190 -61.13 7.15 -21.85
CA LYS A 190 -62.19 6.74 -20.91
C LYS A 190 -62.32 7.78 -19.78
N LYS A 191 -63.55 8.22 -19.47
CA LYS A 191 -63.83 9.04 -18.27
C LYS A 191 -63.79 8.13 -17.02
N LYS A 192 -63.15 8.58 -15.93
CA LYS A 192 -63.24 7.90 -14.61
C LYS A 192 -64.69 8.03 -14.09
N SER A 193 -65.24 6.97 -13.51
CA SER A 193 -66.65 6.94 -13.07
C SER A 193 -66.93 7.90 -11.90
N LYS A 194 -68.11 8.55 -11.89
CA LYS A 194 -68.59 9.34 -10.75
C LYS A 194 -68.76 8.47 -9.49
N GLU A 195 -69.15 7.21 -9.65
CA GLU A 195 -69.39 6.25 -8.57
C GLU A 195 -68.14 6.02 -7.70
N ASN A 196 -66.96 5.87 -8.32
CA ASN A 196 -65.71 5.65 -7.58
C ASN A 196 -65.33 6.86 -6.71
N TRP A 197 -65.66 8.09 -7.14
CA TRP A 197 -65.46 9.29 -6.34
C TRP A 197 -66.43 9.36 -5.16
N TYR A 198 -67.71 9.01 -5.39
CA TYR A 198 -68.73 8.94 -4.35
C TYR A 198 -68.34 7.93 -3.25
N GLN A 199 -67.95 6.71 -3.64
CA GLN A 199 -67.50 5.67 -2.69
C GLN A 199 -66.25 6.09 -1.90
N LYS A 200 -65.25 6.73 -2.53
CA LYS A 200 -64.07 7.26 -1.81
C LYS A 200 -64.44 8.38 -0.82
N ALA A 201 -65.34 9.27 -1.20
CA ALA A 201 -65.79 10.35 -0.32
C ALA A 201 -66.50 9.80 0.94
N ILE A 202 -67.37 8.80 0.79
CA ILE A 202 -68.05 8.17 1.94
C ILE A 202 -67.05 7.41 2.82
N LEU A 203 -66.14 6.61 2.23
CA LEU A 203 -65.09 5.91 2.98
C LEU A 203 -64.23 6.88 3.80
N SER A 204 -63.89 8.05 3.26
CA SER A 204 -63.14 9.06 4.00
C SER A 204 -63.93 9.60 5.20
N LYS A 205 -65.20 10.02 5.02
CA LYS A 205 -66.04 10.49 6.14
C LYS A 205 -66.15 9.44 7.23
N PHE A 206 -66.37 8.19 6.86
CA PHE A 206 -66.41 7.06 7.78
C PHE A 206 -65.15 6.95 8.64
N LEU A 207 -63.95 7.12 8.06
CA LEU A 207 -62.70 7.09 8.83
C LEU A 207 -62.56 8.31 9.77
N TYR A 208 -63.04 9.49 9.37
CA TYR A 208 -63.07 10.67 10.26
C TYR A 208 -64.07 10.50 11.40
N TYR A 209 -65.30 10.06 11.10
CA TYR A 209 -66.31 9.74 12.12
C TYR A 209 -65.81 8.65 13.08
N SER A 210 -65.13 7.62 12.58
CA SER A 210 -64.54 6.54 13.40
C SER A 210 -63.40 7.01 14.32
N ILE A 211 -62.90 8.24 14.17
CA ILE A 211 -61.90 8.86 15.07
C ILE A 211 -62.56 9.88 16.00
N ASN A 212 -63.40 10.76 15.45
CA ASN A 212 -64.02 11.85 16.17
C ASN A 212 -65.25 11.44 17.00
N GLY A 213 -65.85 10.28 16.72
CA GLY A 213 -67.02 9.73 17.41
C GLY A 213 -68.35 10.39 17.02
N ASP A 214 -69.45 9.84 17.56
CA ASP A 214 -70.83 10.27 17.28
C ASP A 214 -71.09 11.76 17.59
N GLY A 215 -70.27 12.38 18.47
CA GLY A 215 -70.40 13.80 18.84
C GLY A 215 -70.19 14.81 17.69
N ALA A 216 -69.91 14.35 16.47
CA ALA A 216 -69.84 15.15 15.25
C ALA A 216 -70.91 14.78 14.19
N ALA A 217 -71.85 13.89 14.51
CA ALA A 217 -72.93 13.46 13.61
C ALA A 217 -74.30 13.80 14.19
N GLU A 218 -75.08 14.62 13.48
CA GLU A 218 -76.51 14.79 13.82
C GLU A 218 -77.30 13.56 13.35
N PRO A 219 -78.08 12.90 14.22
CA PRO A 219 -78.86 11.73 13.85
C PRO A 219 -80.09 12.15 13.02
N VAL A 220 -80.36 11.40 11.94
CA VAL A 220 -81.51 11.67 11.06
C VAL A 220 -82.81 11.46 11.82
N SER A 221 -83.59 12.52 12.00
CA SER A 221 -84.97 12.46 12.50
C SER A 221 -85.84 11.67 11.52
N HIS A 222 -86.61 10.72 12.04
CA HIS A 222 -87.68 10.08 11.27
C HIS A 222 -88.76 11.10 10.92
N ASP A 223 -89.03 11.28 9.63
CA ASP A 223 -90.36 11.57 9.11
C ASP A 223 -90.52 10.90 7.73
N ILE A 224 -91.78 10.69 7.32
CA ILE A 224 -92.17 9.69 6.32
C ILE A 224 -93.11 10.31 5.26
N ASP A 225 -92.98 9.80 4.03
CA ASP A 225 -93.80 10.02 2.83
C ASP A 225 -93.94 11.47 2.30
N LYS A 226 -93.49 11.69 1.05
CA LYS A 226 -94.42 11.65 -0.10
C LYS A 226 -93.78 11.74 -1.50
N GLU A 227 -94.17 10.78 -2.34
CA GLU A 227 -94.74 10.93 -3.70
C GLU A 227 -94.11 11.96 -4.67
N ASP A 228 -93.26 11.44 -5.56
CA ASP A 228 -93.36 11.49 -7.05
C ASP A 228 -93.06 12.75 -7.92
N GLU A 229 -92.95 12.44 -9.23
CA GLU A 229 -92.89 13.28 -10.45
C GLU A 229 -91.63 14.12 -10.79
N GLU A 230 -90.70 13.44 -11.49
CA GLU A 230 -90.28 13.69 -12.89
C GLU A 230 -89.60 15.01 -13.41
N ASN A 231 -88.65 14.76 -14.35
CA ASN A 231 -88.21 15.57 -15.52
C ASN A 231 -87.25 16.79 -15.41
N GLU A 232 -86.01 16.54 -15.85
CA GLU A 232 -85.23 17.24 -16.90
C GLU A 232 -85.20 18.79 -17.04
N ALA A 233 -84.06 19.41 -16.67
CA ALA A 233 -83.27 20.44 -17.39
C ALA A 233 -81.94 20.67 -16.60
N GLU A 234 -80.73 20.96 -17.10
CA GLU A 234 -80.22 21.87 -18.17
C GLU A 234 -80.45 23.37 -17.88
N GLU A 235 -79.46 24.29 -17.90
CA GLU A 235 -78.00 24.16 -18.06
C GLU A 235 -77.23 25.38 -17.47
N TYR A 236 -75.94 25.18 -17.11
CA TYR A 236 -74.83 26.15 -17.10
C TYR A 236 -74.71 27.36 -16.13
N SER A 237 -73.47 27.89 -16.07
CA SER A 237 -72.99 29.18 -15.50
C SER A 237 -73.10 29.38 -13.97
N SER A 238 -71.98 29.45 -13.21
CA SER A 238 -70.98 30.55 -13.10
C SER A 238 -71.48 31.75 -12.28
N THR A 239 -70.72 32.41 -11.39
CA THR A 239 -69.24 32.51 -11.23
C THR A 239 -68.87 32.82 -9.76
N TRP A 240 -67.61 32.60 -9.33
CA TRP A 240 -67.01 33.35 -8.19
C TRP A 240 -66.83 34.85 -8.56
N PRO A 241 -66.69 35.77 -7.58
CA PRO A 241 -65.34 36.34 -7.38
C PRO A 241 -64.95 36.81 -5.95
N ALA A 242 -63.65 36.73 -5.68
CA ALA A 242 -62.77 37.74 -5.05
C ALA A 242 -63.07 38.37 -3.65
N THR A 243 -62.33 37.88 -2.64
CA THR A 243 -61.37 38.62 -1.76
C THR A 243 -61.63 40.05 -1.22
N PHE A 244 -61.55 40.16 0.12
CA PHE A 244 -60.88 41.20 0.94
C PHE A 244 -61.13 42.72 0.76
N THR A 245 -61.51 43.39 1.86
CA THR A 245 -60.76 44.55 2.43
C THR A 245 -61.15 44.80 3.91
N SER A 246 -60.48 45.74 4.60
CA SER A 246 -60.58 45.97 6.06
C SER A 246 -60.49 47.45 6.45
N THR A 247 -61.11 47.86 7.56
CA THR A 247 -60.98 49.14 8.32
C THR A 247 -61.99 49.07 9.50
N MET A 248 -61.88 49.74 10.66
CA MET A 248 -60.89 50.67 11.28
C MET A 248 -60.46 50.03 12.65
N SER A 249 -59.49 50.44 13.48
CA SER A 249 -58.84 51.73 13.81
C SER A 249 -59.78 52.74 14.52
N ASP A 250 -59.38 53.60 15.47
CA ASP A 250 -58.09 53.90 16.15
C ASP A 250 -58.34 53.88 17.70
N ALA A 251 -57.47 54.24 18.66
CA ALA A 251 -56.15 54.91 18.73
C ALA A 251 -55.27 54.22 19.83
N GLU A 252 -54.32 54.78 20.61
CA GLU A 252 -53.84 56.15 20.88
C GLU A 252 -52.34 56.15 21.34
N GLU A 253 -51.91 57.06 22.23
CA GLU A 253 -50.50 57.38 22.58
C GLU A 253 -50.08 56.88 23.99
N SER A 254 -48.81 56.62 24.38
CA SER A 254 -47.45 56.59 23.78
C SER A 254 -46.54 55.72 24.74
N ASP A 255 -45.20 55.58 24.73
CA ASP A 255 -44.03 56.19 24.05
C ASP A 255 -42.82 55.19 24.03
N MET A 256 -41.58 55.65 23.78
CA MET A 256 -40.32 54.89 23.62
C MET A 256 -39.12 55.57 24.36
N PRO A 257 -37.89 54.98 24.54
CA PRO A 257 -37.22 54.05 23.59
C PRO A 257 -36.24 52.94 24.08
N LYS A 258 -35.98 52.00 23.16
CA LYS A 258 -34.72 51.27 22.82
C LYS A 258 -33.68 50.93 23.91
N GLN A 259 -33.31 49.64 24.00
CA GLN A 259 -32.00 49.15 23.50
C GLN A 259 -31.99 47.62 23.26
N GLU A 260 -30.82 47.03 22.96
CA GLU A 260 -30.66 45.71 22.34
C GLU A 260 -30.05 44.63 23.27
N SER A 261 -30.16 43.36 22.82
CA SER A 261 -29.09 42.34 22.79
C SER A 261 -29.01 41.20 23.85
N VAL A 262 -28.67 40.02 23.31
CA VAL A 262 -28.05 38.81 23.91
C VAL A 262 -28.89 37.84 24.78
N SER A 263 -28.55 36.55 24.62
CA SER A 263 -29.07 35.29 25.18
C SER A 263 -28.43 34.95 26.57
N VAL A 264 -28.71 33.85 27.28
CA VAL A 264 -28.48 32.40 27.00
C VAL A 264 -29.15 31.54 28.11
N ASP A 265 -29.58 30.30 27.78
CA ASP A 265 -29.94 29.16 28.68
C ASP A 265 -31.11 29.33 29.68
N SER A 266 -31.78 28.27 30.20
CA SER A 266 -31.98 26.83 29.86
C SER A 266 -33.17 26.31 30.73
N THR A 267 -33.62 25.04 30.85
CA THR A 267 -33.17 23.68 30.43
C THR A 267 -34.41 22.73 30.37
N PHE A 268 -34.20 21.48 29.91
CA PHE A 268 -35.04 20.25 30.06
C PHE A 268 -36.24 20.04 29.11
N ALA A 269 -36.51 18.81 28.64
CA ALA A 269 -35.65 17.66 28.28
C ALA A 269 -36.52 16.58 27.57
N LEU A 270 -36.01 15.96 26.50
CA LEU A 270 -36.57 14.71 25.96
C LEU A 270 -35.45 13.86 25.33
N GLY A 271 -35.50 12.54 25.54
CA GLY A 271 -34.39 11.62 25.25
C GLY A 271 -34.28 11.17 23.78
N GLN A 272 -33.07 10.76 23.39
CA GLN A 272 -32.72 10.29 22.04
C GLN A 272 -33.03 8.79 21.86
N VAL A 273 -33.54 8.43 20.68
CA VAL A 273 -33.26 7.15 20.01
C VAL A 273 -33.02 7.46 18.52
N THR A 274 -32.34 6.56 17.79
CA THR A 274 -31.94 6.70 16.37
C THR A 274 -31.07 7.91 16.04
N SER A 275 -29.94 8.07 16.75
CA SER A 275 -28.78 8.74 16.15
C SER A 275 -28.16 7.81 15.10
N VAL A 276 -28.21 8.21 13.82
CA VAL A 276 -27.42 7.54 12.76
C VAL A 276 -25.93 7.62 13.13
N PRO A 277 -25.15 6.52 13.04
CA PRO A 277 -23.71 6.58 13.27
C PRO A 277 -23.07 7.57 12.27
N LYS A 278 -22.17 8.44 12.74
CA LYS A 278 -21.38 9.27 11.82
C LYS A 278 -20.52 8.34 10.95
N GLU A 279 -20.79 8.33 9.65
CA GLU A 279 -20.04 7.54 8.69
C GLU A 279 -18.54 7.89 8.77
N GLN A 280 -17.72 6.88 9.03
CA GLN A 280 -16.26 7.03 9.03
C GLN A 280 -15.68 6.46 7.74
N ASN A 281 -14.95 7.30 7.00
CA ASN A 281 -14.03 6.94 5.94
C ASN A 281 -14.61 6.46 4.58
N LEU A 282 -15.74 7.02 4.14
CA LEU A 282 -16.05 7.17 2.71
C LEU A 282 -16.89 8.45 2.48
N PRO A 283 -16.46 9.44 1.67
CA PRO A 283 -17.25 10.65 1.44
C PRO A 283 -18.47 10.40 0.55
N THR A 284 -19.65 10.89 0.97
CA THR A 284 -20.85 10.96 0.12
C THR A 284 -20.70 12.05 -0.96
N LEU A 285 -20.12 11.68 -2.11
CA LEU A 285 -19.73 12.62 -3.17
C LEU A 285 -20.91 13.21 -3.99
N PHE A 286 -22.11 12.67 -3.81
CA PHE A 286 -23.32 13.15 -4.46
C PHE A 286 -24.09 14.08 -3.52
N ASN A 287 -24.21 15.36 -3.87
CA ASN A 287 -24.85 16.38 -3.03
C ASN A 287 -26.38 16.34 -3.22
N GLU A 288 -27.11 15.84 -2.22
CA GLU A 288 -28.48 15.34 -2.42
C GLU A 288 -29.57 16.42 -2.54
N GLY A 289 -29.22 17.71 -2.41
CA GLY A 289 -30.17 18.78 -2.11
C GLY A 289 -31.17 19.17 -3.21
N GLU A 290 -30.82 19.05 -4.50
CA GLU A 290 -31.58 19.70 -5.57
C GLU A 290 -32.28 18.72 -6.53
N ASN A 291 -31.62 17.61 -6.91
CA ASN A 291 -32.16 16.64 -7.87
C ASN A 291 -33.00 15.51 -7.24
N SER A 292 -33.16 15.47 -5.91
CA SER A 292 -33.83 14.38 -5.19
C SER A 292 -35.38 14.43 -5.22
N GLN A 293 -35.99 15.28 -6.07
CA GLN A 293 -37.43 15.58 -6.00
C GLN A 293 -38.34 14.37 -6.29
N GLY A 294 -37.84 13.32 -6.94
CA GLY A 294 -38.55 12.05 -7.16
C GLY A 294 -38.30 10.96 -6.10
N LEU A 295 -37.24 11.06 -5.28
CA LEU A 295 -36.71 9.94 -4.48
C LEU A 295 -37.15 9.94 -3.01
N ARG A 296 -38.10 10.79 -2.60
CA ARG A 296 -38.62 10.78 -1.22
C ARG A 296 -39.71 9.73 -1.02
N ASN A 297 -39.53 8.90 0.00
CA ASN A 297 -40.49 7.96 0.55
C ASN A 297 -41.75 8.69 1.07
N ASP A 298 -42.91 8.37 0.46
CA ASP A 298 -44.22 8.96 0.81
C ASP A 298 -45.11 8.00 1.62
N PHE A 299 -44.58 6.87 2.12
CA PHE A 299 -45.35 5.88 2.87
C PHE A 299 -45.30 6.09 4.39
N VAL A 300 -46.48 6.04 5.01
CA VAL A 300 -46.67 6.14 6.46
C VAL A 300 -46.06 4.94 7.20
N ARG A 301 -46.00 3.75 6.59
CA ARG A 301 -45.22 2.60 7.09
C ARG A 301 -44.47 1.90 5.96
N ASN A 302 -43.28 1.41 6.27
CA ASN A 302 -42.49 0.51 5.42
C ASN A 302 -42.21 -0.78 6.19
N ILE A 303 -42.55 -1.90 5.58
CA ILE A 303 -42.70 -3.20 6.26
C ILE A 303 -41.90 -4.25 5.52
N MET A 304 -41.05 -4.98 6.24
CA MET A 304 -40.40 -6.19 5.74
C MET A 304 -41.38 -7.35 5.88
N TRP A 305 -42.03 -7.73 4.79
CA TRP A 305 -43.01 -8.80 4.72
C TRP A 305 -42.38 -10.05 4.12
N THR A 306 -42.29 -11.12 4.91
CA THR A 306 -41.96 -12.46 4.43
C THR A 306 -43.25 -13.24 4.24
N PHE A 307 -43.56 -13.55 2.99
CA PHE A 307 -44.69 -14.39 2.59
C PHE A 307 -44.14 -15.74 2.15
N GLU A 308 -44.25 -16.74 3.03
CA GLU A 308 -43.60 -18.04 2.95
C GLU A 308 -42.07 -17.97 2.78
N ASP A 309 -41.59 -18.03 1.54
CA ASP A 309 -40.19 -18.05 1.11
C ASP A 309 -39.81 -16.79 0.30
N ILE A 310 -40.72 -15.81 0.19
CA ILE A 310 -40.51 -14.56 -0.55
C ILE A 310 -40.31 -13.40 0.42
N HIS A 311 -39.20 -12.66 0.28
CA HIS A 311 -38.91 -11.48 1.10
C HIS A 311 -39.24 -10.19 0.34
N MET A 312 -40.23 -9.44 0.83
CA MET A 312 -40.71 -8.19 0.22
C MET A 312 -40.53 -6.99 1.16
N LEU A 313 -40.07 -5.86 0.62
CA LEU A 313 -40.17 -4.56 1.27
C LEU A 313 -41.42 -3.84 0.74
N VAL A 314 -42.42 -3.68 1.59
CA VAL A 314 -43.77 -3.19 1.21
C VAL A 314 -44.07 -1.84 1.86
N GLY A 315 -44.43 -0.86 1.04
CA GLY A 315 -44.91 0.45 1.46
C GLY A 315 -46.43 0.40 1.67
N SER A 316 -46.92 0.91 2.80
CA SER A 316 -48.34 0.90 3.13
C SER A 316 -48.80 2.19 3.82
N ASN A 317 -49.92 2.73 3.33
CA ASN A 317 -50.64 3.87 3.89
C ASN A 317 -51.95 3.46 4.61
N MET A 318 -52.12 2.15 4.87
CA MET A 318 -53.31 1.61 5.51
C MET A 318 -53.49 2.14 6.95
N PRO A 319 -54.66 2.71 7.32
CA PRO A 319 -54.92 3.08 8.70
C PRO A 319 -55.15 1.82 9.56
N ILE A 320 -54.55 1.81 10.75
CA ILE A 320 -54.65 0.72 11.73
C ILE A 320 -55.12 1.35 13.04
N PHE A 321 -56.11 0.73 13.66
CA PHE A 321 -56.78 1.24 14.86
C PHE A 321 -56.63 0.25 16.02
N GLY A 322 -56.76 0.73 17.25
CA GLY A 322 -56.61 -0.09 18.46
C GLY A 322 -55.16 -0.37 18.85
N GLY A 323 -54.93 -0.54 20.16
CA GLY A 323 -53.61 -0.80 20.72
C GLY A 323 -53.61 -0.81 22.26
N GLY A 324 -52.47 -1.18 22.84
CA GLY A 324 -52.30 -1.28 24.30
C GLY A 324 -53.06 -2.45 24.91
N ARG A 325 -54.34 -2.25 25.25
CA ARG A 325 -55.22 -3.29 25.85
C ARG A 325 -56.28 -3.85 24.90
N TYR A 326 -56.29 -3.40 23.64
CA TYR A 326 -57.16 -3.91 22.58
C TYR A 326 -56.30 -4.38 21.40
N PRO A 327 -56.74 -5.41 20.64
CA PRO A 327 -56.05 -5.84 19.43
C PRO A 327 -55.99 -4.73 18.39
N ALA A 328 -55.00 -4.82 17.50
CA ALA A 328 -54.94 -3.96 16.32
C ALA A 328 -55.97 -4.45 15.28
N VAL A 329 -56.79 -3.54 14.77
CA VAL A 329 -57.86 -3.84 13.81
C VAL A 329 -57.74 -2.97 12.56
N SER A 330 -58.24 -3.48 11.44
CA SER A 330 -58.51 -2.68 10.25
C SER A 330 -60.01 -2.36 10.12
N LEU A 331 -60.34 -1.11 9.78
CA LEU A 331 -61.72 -0.69 9.52
C LEU A 331 -62.01 -0.74 8.02
N ARG A 332 -63.13 -1.33 7.63
CA ARG A 332 -63.64 -1.29 6.24
C ARG A 332 -65.11 -0.92 6.20
N LEU A 333 -65.51 -0.31 5.10
CA LEU A 333 -66.88 0.11 4.82
C LEU A 333 -67.42 -0.70 3.62
N ARG A 334 -68.61 -1.28 3.74
CA ARG A 334 -69.27 -2.10 2.70
C ARG A 334 -70.74 -1.79 2.53
N ASP A 335 -71.19 -1.83 1.28
CA ASP A 335 -72.61 -1.75 0.92
C ASP A 335 -73.29 -3.11 1.21
N SER A 336 -74.31 -3.12 2.06
CA SER A 336 -75.09 -4.31 2.43
C SER A 336 -75.72 -5.01 1.22
N ASN A 337 -75.95 -4.29 0.12
CA ASN A 337 -76.54 -4.83 -1.11
C ASN A 337 -75.50 -5.53 -2.02
N LYS A 338 -74.22 -5.55 -1.64
CA LYS A 338 -73.11 -6.08 -2.45
C LYS A 338 -72.35 -7.15 -1.66
N PRO A 339 -72.55 -8.46 -1.92
CA PRO A 339 -71.84 -9.51 -1.20
C PRO A 339 -70.32 -9.40 -1.39
N ILE A 340 -69.57 -9.86 -0.40
CA ILE A 340 -68.12 -9.95 -0.48
C ILE A 340 -67.79 -10.97 -1.57
N ASN A 341 -67.08 -10.52 -2.62
CA ASN A 341 -66.60 -11.38 -3.69
C ASN A 341 -65.13 -11.78 -3.43
N VAL A 342 -64.67 -12.86 -4.05
CA VAL A 342 -63.29 -13.37 -3.93
C VAL A 342 -62.22 -12.28 -4.09
N LEU A 343 -62.40 -11.36 -5.06
CA LEU A 343 -61.49 -10.23 -5.27
C LEU A 343 -61.42 -9.25 -4.07
N THR A 344 -62.52 -9.09 -3.32
CA THR A 344 -62.56 -8.33 -2.06
C THR A 344 -61.91 -9.12 -0.92
N GLY A 345 -62.24 -10.41 -0.77
CA GLY A 345 -61.67 -11.24 0.29
C GLY A 345 -60.15 -11.28 0.23
N ILE A 346 -59.60 -11.50 -0.97
CA ILE A 346 -58.14 -11.47 -1.22
C ILE A 346 -57.56 -10.08 -0.89
N ASP A 347 -58.25 -8.99 -1.23
CA ASP A 347 -57.79 -7.63 -0.96
C ASP A 347 -57.68 -7.33 0.55
N TYR A 348 -58.71 -7.71 1.32
CA TYR A 348 -58.74 -7.50 2.77
C TYR A 348 -57.82 -8.45 3.54
N TRP A 349 -57.70 -9.71 3.10
CA TRP A 349 -56.77 -10.69 3.65
C TRP A 349 -55.31 -10.25 3.46
N LEU A 350 -54.92 -9.87 2.23
CA LEU A 350 -53.56 -9.41 1.94
C LEU A 350 -53.21 -8.13 2.69
N ASP A 351 -54.09 -7.13 2.73
CA ASP A 351 -53.87 -5.89 3.48
C ASP A 351 -53.60 -6.16 4.97
N ASN A 352 -54.39 -7.04 5.59
CA ASN A 352 -54.20 -7.41 6.99
C ASN A 352 -52.90 -8.20 7.21
N LEU A 353 -52.56 -9.17 6.32
CA LEU A 353 -51.32 -9.94 6.41
C LEU A 353 -50.06 -9.07 6.26
N MET A 354 -50.02 -8.18 5.25
CA MET A 354 -48.90 -7.28 5.01
C MET A 354 -48.67 -6.32 6.18
N CYS A 355 -49.70 -6.02 6.98
CA CYS A 355 -49.63 -5.09 8.11
C CYS A 355 -49.61 -5.79 9.50
N ASN A 356 -49.55 -7.13 9.55
CA ASN A 356 -49.69 -7.94 10.77
C ASN A 356 -50.93 -7.60 11.62
N VAL A 357 -52.08 -7.42 10.99
CA VAL A 357 -53.35 -7.08 11.64
C VAL A 357 -54.16 -8.36 11.89
N PRO A 358 -54.44 -8.75 13.16
CA PRO A 358 -55.17 -9.98 13.46
C PRO A 358 -56.67 -9.94 13.14
N GLU A 359 -57.29 -8.75 13.15
CA GLU A 359 -58.75 -8.59 13.08
C GLU A 359 -59.21 -7.52 12.09
N LEU A 360 -60.35 -7.77 11.46
CA LEU A 360 -61.04 -6.92 10.51
C LEU A 360 -62.41 -6.53 11.07
N VAL A 361 -62.70 -5.23 11.15
CA VAL A 361 -63.99 -4.69 11.56
C VAL A 361 -64.71 -4.13 10.33
N MET A 362 -65.80 -4.80 9.96
CA MET A 362 -66.62 -4.50 8.79
C MET A 362 -67.83 -3.65 9.20
N CYS A 363 -67.87 -2.40 8.74
CA CYS A 363 -69.06 -1.56 8.82
C CYS A 363 -69.91 -1.75 7.56
N PHE A 364 -71.14 -2.24 7.72
CA PHE A 364 -72.11 -2.35 6.65
C PHE A 364 -73.00 -1.11 6.57
N HIS A 365 -73.32 -0.65 5.36
CA HIS A 365 -74.19 0.50 5.11
C HIS A 365 -75.21 0.24 3.98
N VAL A 366 -76.29 1.01 3.93
CA VAL A 366 -77.17 1.13 2.75
C VAL A 366 -77.20 2.60 2.32
N ASN A 367 -76.81 2.89 1.08
CA ASN A 367 -76.77 4.25 0.51
C ASN A 367 -76.02 5.31 1.35
N GLY A 368 -75.06 4.91 2.19
CA GLY A 368 -74.33 5.78 3.12
C GLY A 368 -74.78 5.68 4.59
N ILE A 369 -75.93 5.07 4.87
CA ILE A 369 -76.49 4.95 6.23
C ILE A 369 -75.96 3.68 6.90
N VAL A 370 -75.25 3.81 8.02
CA VAL A 370 -74.68 2.70 8.82
C VAL A 370 -75.79 1.73 9.27
N GLN A 371 -75.56 0.43 9.09
CA GLN A 371 -76.52 -0.64 9.41
C GLN A 371 -76.05 -1.54 10.57
N LYS A 372 -74.84 -2.11 10.48
CA LYS A 372 -74.26 -2.99 11.51
C LYS A 372 -72.73 -3.00 11.43
N TYR A 373 -72.09 -3.42 12.52
CA TYR A 373 -70.68 -3.77 12.55
C TYR A 373 -70.50 -5.29 12.73
N GLU A 374 -69.44 -5.84 12.16
CA GLU A 374 -69.09 -7.26 12.24
C GLU A 374 -67.57 -7.39 12.40
N MET A 375 -67.12 -8.20 13.36
CA MET A 375 -65.71 -8.45 13.65
C MET A 375 -65.34 -9.85 13.12
N ILE A 376 -64.33 -9.90 12.26
CA ILE A 376 -63.89 -11.08 11.51
C ILE A 376 -62.38 -11.20 11.73
N LYS A 377 -61.86 -12.37 12.12
CA LYS A 377 -60.41 -12.54 12.20
C LYS A 377 -59.79 -12.63 10.81
N THR A 378 -58.52 -12.26 10.68
CA THR A 378 -57.77 -12.39 9.41
C THR A 378 -57.67 -13.84 8.92
N GLU A 379 -57.66 -14.83 9.83
CA GLU A 379 -57.69 -16.26 9.51
C GLU A 379 -59.04 -16.72 8.89
N ASP A 380 -60.16 -16.08 9.23
CA ASP A 380 -61.50 -16.44 8.76
C ASP A 380 -61.86 -15.84 7.38
N ILE A 381 -61.18 -14.76 6.95
CA ILE A 381 -61.48 -14.03 5.70
C ILE A 381 -61.54 -14.95 4.45
N PRO A 382 -60.63 -15.92 4.25
CA PRO A 382 -60.66 -16.84 3.10
C PRO A 382 -61.85 -17.81 3.08
N HIS A 383 -62.61 -17.90 4.17
CA HIS A 383 -63.73 -18.83 4.36
C HIS A 383 -65.11 -18.15 4.37
N LEU A 384 -65.17 -16.82 4.21
CA LEU A 384 -66.42 -16.04 4.17
C LEU A 384 -67.33 -16.43 3.00
N GLU A 385 -68.65 -16.43 3.26
CA GLU A 385 -69.69 -16.74 2.27
C GLU A 385 -69.57 -15.85 1.02
N ASN A 386 -69.69 -16.46 -0.16
CA ASN A 386 -69.50 -15.83 -1.49
C ASN A 386 -68.07 -15.34 -1.80
N SER A 387 -67.15 -15.43 -0.84
CA SER A 387 -65.76 -14.97 -0.96
C SER A 387 -64.73 -16.09 -0.73
N THR A 388 -65.12 -17.36 -0.76
CA THR A 388 -64.22 -18.49 -0.46
C THR A 388 -63.06 -18.61 -1.46
N PHE A 389 -61.81 -18.60 -0.98
CA PHE A 389 -60.62 -18.82 -1.82
C PHE A 389 -59.55 -19.66 -1.11
N SER A 390 -58.72 -20.35 -1.89
CA SER A 390 -57.57 -21.10 -1.36
C SER A 390 -56.37 -20.17 -1.19
N THR A 391 -55.94 -19.97 0.05
CA THR A 391 -54.73 -19.21 0.41
C THR A 391 -53.47 -19.79 -0.26
N ARG A 392 -53.41 -21.13 -0.40
CA ARG A 392 -52.33 -21.83 -1.13
C ARG A 392 -52.27 -21.43 -2.60
N VAL A 393 -53.41 -21.30 -3.28
CA VAL A 393 -53.43 -20.85 -4.69
C VAL A 393 -52.91 -19.41 -4.81
N VAL A 394 -53.16 -18.54 -3.81
CA VAL A 394 -52.57 -17.19 -3.79
C VAL A 394 -51.05 -17.23 -3.55
N LYS A 395 -50.54 -18.17 -2.73
CA LYS A 395 -49.09 -18.47 -2.63
C LYS A 395 -48.52 -18.94 -3.97
N ASP A 396 -49.15 -19.91 -4.61
CA ASP A 396 -48.70 -20.48 -5.88
C ASP A 396 -48.66 -19.38 -6.96
N ILE A 397 -49.65 -18.48 -6.98
CA ILE A 397 -49.66 -17.29 -7.85
C ILE A 397 -48.49 -16.35 -7.55
N ALA A 398 -48.19 -16.08 -6.27
CA ALA A 398 -47.06 -15.24 -5.86
C ALA A 398 -45.72 -15.81 -6.34
N GLN A 399 -45.48 -17.10 -6.07
CA GLN A 399 -44.26 -17.81 -6.47
C GLN A 399 -44.13 -17.88 -8.00
N ASN A 400 -45.20 -18.21 -8.72
CA ASN A 400 -45.16 -18.29 -10.19
C ASN A 400 -44.94 -16.91 -10.85
N ILE A 401 -45.58 -15.85 -10.38
CA ILE A 401 -45.35 -14.49 -10.90
C ILE A 401 -43.91 -14.04 -10.60
N LEU A 402 -43.40 -14.27 -9.39
CA LEU A 402 -42.04 -13.89 -9.04
C LEU A 402 -41.00 -14.70 -9.83
N SER A 403 -41.22 -16.00 -10.02
CA SER A 403 -40.38 -16.87 -10.84
C SER A 403 -40.38 -16.42 -12.31
N PHE A 404 -41.55 -16.09 -12.87
CA PHE A 404 -41.68 -15.53 -14.22
C PHE A 404 -40.90 -14.21 -14.36
N LEU A 405 -41.05 -13.27 -13.42
CA LEU A 405 -40.31 -12.01 -13.47
C LEU A 405 -38.80 -12.22 -13.29
N LYS A 406 -38.35 -13.03 -12.31
CA LYS A 406 -36.93 -13.33 -12.09
C LYS A 406 -36.26 -14.04 -13.28
N SER A 407 -37.01 -14.85 -14.05
CA SER A 407 -36.50 -15.59 -15.22
C SER A 407 -36.53 -14.80 -16.53
N ASN A 408 -37.34 -13.75 -16.64
CA ASN A 408 -37.47 -12.94 -17.87
C ASN A 408 -36.87 -11.53 -17.75
N CYS A 409 -36.80 -10.95 -16.55
CA CYS A 409 -36.10 -9.69 -16.27
C CYS A 409 -34.60 -9.93 -16.05
N THR A 410 -33.93 -10.49 -17.07
CA THR A 410 -32.56 -11.02 -16.98
C THR A 410 -31.46 -9.96 -16.98
N LYS A 411 -31.66 -8.83 -17.67
CA LYS A 411 -30.67 -7.76 -17.76
C LYS A 411 -30.75 -6.86 -16.51
N GLU A 412 -29.64 -6.70 -15.80
CA GLU A 412 -29.54 -5.71 -14.72
C GLU A 412 -29.57 -4.28 -15.27
N GLY A 413 -30.18 -3.35 -14.53
CA GLY A 413 -30.33 -1.96 -14.96
C GLY A 413 -31.51 -1.70 -15.90
N HIS A 414 -32.08 -2.76 -16.50
CA HIS A 414 -33.21 -2.62 -17.41
C HIS A 414 -34.53 -2.37 -16.68
N THR A 415 -35.41 -1.64 -17.38
CA THR A 415 -36.81 -1.44 -17.00
C THR A 415 -37.71 -2.22 -17.95
N TYR A 416 -38.50 -3.13 -17.39
CA TYR A 416 -39.48 -3.91 -18.11
C TYR A 416 -40.90 -3.41 -17.80
N TRP A 417 -41.85 -3.70 -18.68
CA TRP A 417 -43.26 -3.34 -18.55
C TRP A 417 -44.14 -4.59 -18.63
N LEU A 418 -44.80 -4.89 -17.50
CA LEU A 418 -45.75 -5.97 -17.38
C LEU A 418 -47.16 -5.42 -17.72
N PHE A 419 -47.77 -5.96 -18.77
CA PHE A 419 -49.06 -5.49 -19.28
C PHE A 419 -50.08 -6.62 -19.48
N LYS A 420 -51.30 -6.40 -18.98
CA LYS A 420 -52.50 -7.24 -19.21
C LYS A 420 -53.60 -6.35 -19.76
N ALA A 421 -54.14 -6.67 -20.94
CA ALA A 421 -55.26 -5.91 -21.50
C ALA A 421 -56.56 -6.18 -20.73
N SER A 422 -57.45 -5.18 -20.64
CA SER A 422 -58.76 -5.35 -19.98
C SER A 422 -59.58 -6.41 -20.72
N GLY A 423 -60.05 -7.43 -20.00
CA GLY A 423 -60.77 -8.57 -20.57
C GLY A 423 -59.90 -9.59 -21.32
N SER A 424 -58.56 -9.45 -21.31
CA SER A 424 -57.64 -10.46 -21.81
C SER A 424 -57.05 -11.27 -20.67
N ASP A 425 -56.85 -12.56 -20.91
CA ASP A 425 -56.24 -13.50 -19.95
C ASP A 425 -54.73 -13.66 -20.18
N ILE A 426 -54.17 -13.01 -21.22
CA ILE A 426 -52.73 -13.02 -21.53
C ILE A 426 -52.05 -11.84 -20.85
N VAL A 427 -50.99 -12.12 -20.10
CA VAL A 427 -50.02 -11.13 -19.60
C VAL A 427 -48.82 -11.12 -20.55
N LYS A 428 -48.30 -9.93 -20.85
CA LYS A 428 -47.09 -9.71 -21.67
C LYS A 428 -46.05 -8.94 -20.88
N LEU A 429 -44.78 -9.16 -21.19
CA LEU A 429 -43.63 -8.44 -20.65
C LEU A 429 -42.84 -7.84 -21.81
N TYR A 430 -42.46 -6.57 -21.71
CA TYR A 430 -41.71 -5.82 -22.72
C TYR A 430 -40.47 -5.17 -22.07
N ASP A 431 -39.28 -5.21 -22.69
CA ASP A 431 -38.10 -4.46 -22.24
C ASP A 431 -38.23 -3.01 -22.75
N LEU A 432 -38.62 -2.07 -21.88
CA LEU A 432 -38.77 -0.66 -22.28
C LEU A 432 -37.43 0.01 -22.57
N THR A 433 -36.34 -0.49 -22.00
CA THR A 433 -34.98 0.06 -22.19
C THR A 433 -34.57 -0.10 -23.65
N THR A 434 -34.57 -1.33 -24.15
CA THR A 434 -34.23 -1.61 -25.56
C THR A 434 -35.29 -1.06 -26.54
N LEU A 435 -36.57 -1.01 -26.17
CA LEU A 435 -37.59 -0.35 -27.01
C LEU A 435 -37.46 1.18 -27.08
N CYS A 436 -36.72 1.83 -26.16
CA CYS A 436 -36.34 3.24 -26.28
C CYS A 436 -35.09 3.43 -27.14
N GLU A 437 -34.13 2.50 -27.06
CA GLU A 437 -32.90 2.48 -27.87
C GLU A 437 -33.19 2.26 -29.37
N GLU A 438 -34.22 1.46 -29.70
CA GLU A 438 -34.68 1.19 -31.07
C GLU A 438 -35.52 2.33 -31.71
N ALA A 439 -35.73 3.46 -31.04
CA ALA A 439 -36.54 4.57 -31.56
C ALA A 439 -35.68 5.55 -32.38
N GLU A 440 -35.98 5.70 -33.68
CA GLU A 440 -35.18 6.43 -34.68
C GLU A 440 -35.05 7.97 -34.50
N GLU A 441 -35.36 8.52 -33.32
CA GLU A 441 -35.12 9.93 -32.98
C GLU A 441 -34.40 10.09 -31.62
N GLU A 442 -33.23 10.75 -31.64
CA GLU A 442 -32.35 11.05 -30.50
C GLU A 442 -32.97 11.87 -29.33
N LYS A 443 -34.27 12.17 -29.38
CA LYS A 443 -34.96 13.07 -28.45
C LYS A 443 -35.55 12.36 -27.22
N HIS A 444 -35.53 11.02 -27.18
CA HIS A 444 -36.33 10.23 -26.24
C HIS A 444 -35.48 9.49 -25.19
N GLN A 445 -34.90 10.24 -24.26
CA GLN A 445 -34.20 9.65 -23.12
C GLN A 445 -35.19 8.98 -22.15
N ASN A 446 -34.99 7.69 -21.88
CA ASN A 446 -35.83 6.91 -20.98
C ASN A 446 -35.79 7.50 -19.54
N PRO A 447 -36.94 7.93 -18.97
CA PRO A 447 -36.99 8.59 -17.67
C PRO A 447 -36.65 7.69 -16.48
N PHE A 448 -36.62 6.37 -16.67
CA PHE A 448 -36.22 5.40 -15.64
C PHE A 448 -34.70 5.22 -15.52
N THR A 449 -33.96 5.52 -16.58
CA THR A 449 -32.53 5.20 -16.67
C THR A 449 -31.69 5.90 -15.58
N LEU A 450 -31.94 7.20 -15.33
CA LEU A 450 -31.21 7.94 -14.30
C LEU A 450 -31.55 7.47 -12.87
N PRO A 451 -32.83 7.31 -12.45
CA PRO A 451 -33.18 6.68 -11.17
C PRO A 451 -32.54 5.30 -10.95
N VAL A 452 -32.53 4.43 -11.97
CA VAL A 452 -31.93 3.09 -11.85
C VAL A 452 -30.40 3.18 -11.72
N ALA A 453 -29.74 3.99 -12.54
CA ALA A 453 -28.29 4.17 -12.46
C ALA A 453 -27.82 4.77 -11.11
N VAL A 454 -28.55 5.75 -10.57
CA VAL A 454 -28.30 6.32 -9.23
C VAL A 454 -28.49 5.27 -8.14
N LEU A 455 -29.49 4.40 -8.26
CA LEU A 455 -29.71 3.31 -7.30
C LEU A 455 -28.61 2.24 -7.39
N LEU A 456 -28.19 1.82 -8.58
CA LEU A 456 -27.05 0.92 -8.79
C LEU A 456 -25.77 1.49 -8.16
N TYR A 457 -25.49 2.78 -8.37
CA TYR A 457 -24.36 3.49 -7.74
C TYR A 457 -24.46 3.50 -6.21
N LYS A 458 -25.65 3.78 -5.63
CA LYS A 458 -25.83 3.79 -4.17
C LYS A 458 -25.76 2.40 -3.52
N VAL A 459 -26.25 1.35 -4.18
CA VAL A 459 -26.04 -0.04 -3.73
C VAL A 459 -24.54 -0.39 -3.77
N ALA A 460 -23.82 0.02 -4.82
CA ALA A 460 -22.37 -0.14 -4.90
C ALA A 460 -21.61 0.61 -3.79
N CYS A 461 -21.98 1.87 -3.47
CA CYS A 461 -21.43 2.62 -2.33
C CYS A 461 -21.59 1.86 -1.01
N ASN A 462 -22.79 1.35 -0.71
CA ASN A 462 -23.03 0.64 0.54
C ASN A 462 -22.26 -0.69 0.61
N LEU A 463 -22.24 -1.44 -0.49
CA LEU A 463 -21.45 -2.67 -0.57
C LEU A 463 -19.94 -2.41 -0.42
N MET A 464 -19.41 -1.25 -0.85
CA MET A 464 -18.02 -0.85 -0.59
C MET A 464 -17.69 -0.66 0.90
N LEU A 465 -18.66 -0.29 1.75
CA LEU A 465 -18.45 -0.27 3.20
C LEU A 465 -18.29 -1.71 3.74
N LYS A 466 -19.09 -2.65 3.22
CA LYS A 466 -19.11 -4.07 3.59
C LYS A 466 -17.90 -4.86 3.03
N VAL A 467 -17.29 -4.42 1.92
CA VAL A 467 -16.10 -5.04 1.29
C VAL A 467 -14.94 -5.24 2.26
N ARG A 468 -14.73 -4.34 3.22
CA ARG A 468 -13.63 -4.45 4.22
C ARG A 468 -13.70 -5.73 5.06
N GLN A 469 -14.83 -6.41 5.09
CA GLN A 469 -15.07 -7.64 5.84
C GLN A 469 -15.11 -8.91 4.95
N ASN A 470 -15.32 -8.78 3.63
CA ASN A 470 -15.55 -9.93 2.75
C ASN A 470 -15.24 -9.63 1.27
N ARG A 471 -14.19 -10.25 0.72
CA ARG A 471 -13.78 -10.12 -0.69
C ARG A 471 -14.87 -10.57 -1.70
N LYS A 472 -15.88 -11.35 -1.30
CA LYS A 472 -16.95 -11.84 -2.21
C LYS A 472 -17.85 -10.73 -2.80
N HIS A 473 -17.82 -9.51 -2.28
CA HIS A 473 -18.60 -8.39 -2.82
C HIS A 473 -17.92 -7.65 -3.99
N TYR A 474 -16.61 -7.82 -4.22
CA TYR A 474 -15.86 -7.13 -5.28
C TYR A 474 -16.48 -7.31 -6.67
N ALA A 475 -16.76 -8.55 -7.05
CA ALA A 475 -17.37 -8.87 -8.36
C ALA A 475 -18.74 -8.20 -8.52
N LYS A 476 -19.60 -8.22 -7.48
CA LYS A 476 -20.92 -7.57 -7.51
C LYS A 476 -20.80 -6.07 -7.72
N ILE A 477 -19.92 -5.40 -6.98
CA ILE A 477 -19.72 -3.95 -7.06
C ILE A 477 -19.18 -3.55 -8.43
N ARG A 478 -18.20 -4.28 -8.97
CA ARG A 478 -17.69 -4.06 -10.33
C ARG A 478 -18.82 -4.13 -11.37
N THR A 479 -19.68 -5.14 -11.30
CA THR A 479 -20.82 -5.29 -12.21
C THR A 479 -21.84 -4.16 -12.07
N LEU A 480 -22.25 -3.81 -10.84
CA LEU A 480 -23.17 -2.69 -10.57
C LEU A 480 -22.63 -1.36 -11.14
N LEU A 481 -21.35 -1.08 -10.96
CA LEU A 481 -20.69 0.13 -11.43
C LEU A 481 -20.51 0.16 -12.96
N LEU A 482 -20.14 -0.96 -13.58
CA LEU A 482 -20.05 -1.05 -15.05
C LEU A 482 -21.42 -0.94 -15.71
N ASN A 483 -22.47 -1.49 -15.09
CA ASN A 483 -23.84 -1.33 -15.58
C ASN A 483 -24.38 0.11 -15.35
N CYS A 484 -23.94 0.80 -14.30
CA CYS A 484 -24.20 2.23 -14.11
C CYS A 484 -23.60 3.08 -15.25
N ILE A 485 -22.36 2.81 -15.68
CA ILE A 485 -21.75 3.50 -16.84
C ILE A 485 -22.54 3.22 -18.13
N LYS A 486 -22.86 1.95 -18.42
CA LYS A 486 -23.61 1.57 -19.65
C LYS A 486 -24.96 2.28 -19.79
N LEU A 487 -25.61 2.62 -18.68
CA LEU A 487 -26.89 3.33 -18.65
C LEU A 487 -26.75 4.85 -18.80
N LEU A 488 -25.58 5.44 -18.53
CA LEU A 488 -25.42 6.88 -18.41
C LEU A 488 -24.56 7.47 -19.52
N ASP A 489 -25.16 8.41 -20.24
CA ASP A 489 -24.51 9.33 -21.16
C ASP A 489 -23.43 10.16 -20.44
N GLU A 490 -22.18 10.05 -20.90
CA GLU A 490 -21.01 10.66 -20.24
C GLU A 490 -21.00 12.20 -20.29
N GLU A 491 -21.61 12.81 -21.32
CA GLU A 491 -21.68 14.26 -21.44
C GLU A 491 -22.80 14.85 -20.56
N LYS A 492 -23.92 14.13 -20.41
CA LYS A 492 -25.07 14.56 -19.61
C LYS A 492 -24.89 14.33 -18.11
N HIS A 493 -24.16 13.28 -17.69
CA HIS A 493 -24.06 12.87 -16.28
C HIS A 493 -22.62 12.77 -15.72
N PRO A 494 -21.69 13.71 -16.03
CA PRO A 494 -20.26 13.57 -15.71
C PRO A 494 -19.96 13.43 -14.22
N GLN A 495 -20.77 14.01 -13.32
CA GLN A 495 -20.59 13.86 -11.87
C GLN A 495 -20.73 12.39 -11.42
N ILE A 496 -21.70 11.65 -11.96
CA ILE A 496 -21.92 10.25 -11.59
C ILE A 496 -20.80 9.40 -12.21
N ILE A 497 -20.49 9.61 -13.50
CA ILE A 497 -19.44 8.89 -14.22
C ILE A 497 -18.07 9.04 -13.54
N ALA A 498 -17.67 10.27 -13.18
CA ALA A 498 -16.42 10.49 -12.44
C ALA A 498 -16.41 9.79 -11.06
N SER A 499 -17.55 9.82 -10.35
CA SER A 499 -17.71 9.14 -9.05
C SER A 499 -17.67 7.62 -9.17
N VAL A 500 -18.20 7.06 -10.25
CA VAL A 500 -18.17 5.62 -10.56
C VAL A 500 -16.75 5.19 -10.93
N TYR A 501 -16.03 5.96 -11.76
CA TYR A 501 -14.64 5.65 -12.10
C TYR A 501 -13.70 5.78 -10.89
N TYR A 502 -13.89 6.76 -10.01
CA TYR A 502 -13.18 6.82 -8.74
C TYR A 502 -13.45 5.56 -7.89
N MET A 503 -14.71 5.13 -7.74
CA MET A 503 -15.05 3.91 -6.99
C MET A 503 -14.48 2.63 -7.62
N LEU A 504 -14.48 2.52 -8.96
CA LEU A 504 -13.81 1.42 -9.67
C LEU A 504 -12.31 1.38 -9.38
N SER A 505 -11.66 2.53 -9.22
CA SER A 505 -10.25 2.61 -8.82
C SER A 505 -10.01 2.25 -7.34
N GLU A 506 -10.99 2.46 -6.46
CA GLU A 506 -10.96 2.01 -5.05
C GLU A 506 -11.13 0.49 -4.90
N LEU A 507 -11.60 -0.22 -5.94
CA LEU A 507 -11.63 -1.69 -5.92
C LEU A 507 -10.22 -2.31 -5.93
N PHE A 508 -9.23 -1.60 -6.46
CA PHE A 508 -7.84 -2.03 -6.49
C PHE A 508 -7.11 -1.44 -5.28
N ARG A 509 -6.87 -2.29 -4.27
CA ARG A 509 -6.13 -1.91 -3.07
C ARG A 509 -4.64 -1.84 -3.40
N LEU A 510 -4.06 -0.65 -3.24
CA LEU A 510 -2.64 -0.41 -3.48
C LEU A 510 -1.77 -0.89 -2.30
N ASP A 511 -2.32 -0.83 -1.09
CA ASP A 511 -1.60 -0.98 0.18
C ASP A 511 -1.67 -2.42 0.78
N GLU A 512 -1.76 -3.46 -0.07
CA GLU A 512 -1.75 -4.85 0.42
C GLU A 512 -0.31 -5.36 0.64
N PRO A 513 0.04 -5.87 1.85
CA PRO A 513 1.29 -6.58 2.06
C PRO A 513 1.30 -7.88 1.25
N PRO A 514 2.47 -8.45 0.91
CA PRO A 514 2.53 -9.79 0.36
C PRO A 514 2.01 -10.80 1.40
N ASP A 515 1.13 -11.70 0.99
CA ASP A 515 0.80 -12.89 1.78
C ASP A 515 2.07 -13.79 1.78
N GLU A 516 2.65 -14.09 2.95
CA GLU A 516 3.93 -14.85 3.04
C GLU A 516 3.77 -16.35 2.71
N ASP A 517 2.54 -16.87 2.69
CA ASP A 517 2.21 -18.27 2.40
C ASP A 517 2.10 -18.55 0.89
N GLY A 518 3.24 -18.49 0.18
CA GLY A 518 3.33 -18.82 -1.25
C GLY A 518 4.71 -19.30 -1.68
N GLU A 519 4.90 -20.62 -1.84
CA GLU A 519 6.20 -21.22 -2.13
C GLU A 519 6.80 -20.76 -3.48
N SER A 520 8.01 -20.22 -3.44
CA SER A 520 8.69 -19.66 -4.62
C SER A 520 9.27 -20.76 -5.53
N LEU A 521 8.55 -21.08 -6.61
CA LEU A 521 9.10 -21.87 -7.72
C LEU A 521 9.68 -20.98 -8.83
N ARG A 522 10.87 -20.45 -8.53
CA ARG A 522 11.98 -20.10 -9.44
C ARG A 522 11.64 -19.33 -10.73
N ALA A 523 12.12 -18.08 -10.79
CA ALA A 523 12.28 -17.37 -12.06
C ALA A 523 13.24 -18.11 -13.02
N GLY A 524 12.82 -18.22 -14.28
CA GLY A 524 13.65 -18.51 -15.45
C GLY A 524 13.11 -17.67 -16.59
N GLY A 525 13.93 -16.75 -17.11
CA GLY A 525 13.45 -15.69 -18.03
C GLY A 525 13.44 -16.08 -19.51
N LEU A 526 12.72 -15.29 -20.29
CA LEU A 526 12.87 -15.12 -21.73
C LEU A 526 12.35 -13.72 -22.14
N GLU A 527 12.73 -13.27 -23.33
CA GLU A 527 12.66 -11.86 -23.75
C GLU A 527 11.35 -11.45 -24.44
N ASP A 528 11.28 -10.16 -24.76
CA ASP A 528 10.18 -9.43 -25.41
C ASP A 528 9.46 -10.14 -26.57
N SER A 529 8.15 -9.93 -26.66
CA SER A 529 7.47 -9.68 -27.95
C SER A 529 6.15 -8.92 -27.74
N TYR A 530 5.96 -7.87 -28.54
CA TYR A 530 4.67 -7.18 -28.70
C TYR A 530 3.87 -7.82 -29.84
N SER A 531 2.59 -8.13 -29.61
CA SER A 531 1.57 -8.11 -30.65
C SER A 531 0.19 -7.92 -30.03
N ASP A 532 -0.54 -6.94 -30.54
CA ASP A 532 -1.96 -6.66 -30.24
C ASP A 532 -2.74 -7.05 -31.50
N GLU A 533 -3.71 -7.97 -31.41
CA GLU A 533 -4.87 -8.12 -32.30
C GLU A 533 -5.72 -9.35 -31.90
N ASP A 534 -7.01 -9.09 -31.61
CA ASP A 534 -8.20 -9.87 -31.98
C ASP A 534 -8.23 -11.42 -31.97
N ARG A 535 -9.21 -11.94 -31.20
CA ARG A 535 -10.25 -12.97 -31.53
C ARG A 535 -10.30 -14.33 -30.81
N GLU A 536 -11.57 -14.67 -30.57
CA GLU A 536 -12.23 -15.99 -30.60
C GLU A 536 -11.88 -17.03 -29.53
N GLU A 537 -12.84 -17.19 -28.62
CA GLU A 537 -12.98 -18.31 -27.68
C GLU A 537 -13.40 -19.57 -28.47
N GLU A 538 -12.60 -20.64 -28.44
CA GLU A 538 -13.07 -22.00 -28.76
C GLU A 538 -13.18 -22.81 -27.46
N GLU A 539 -14.41 -23.22 -27.11
CA GLU A 539 -14.67 -24.15 -26.01
C GLU A 539 -14.36 -25.59 -26.45
N GLY A 540 -13.71 -26.36 -25.58
CA GLY A 540 -13.52 -27.79 -25.72
C GLY A 540 -13.94 -28.49 -24.42
N GLU A 541 -15.18 -28.98 -24.39
CA GLU A 541 -15.74 -29.74 -23.26
C GLU A 541 -15.11 -31.15 -23.17
N GLU A 542 -14.92 -31.65 -21.94
CA GLU A 542 -15.40 -33.01 -21.60
C GLU A 542 -15.60 -33.11 -20.07
N ASP A 543 -16.83 -33.47 -19.66
CA ASP A 543 -17.21 -33.80 -18.29
C ASP A 543 -16.68 -35.21 -17.89
N ASP A 544 -16.48 -35.45 -16.59
CA ASP A 544 -17.32 -36.46 -15.90
C ASP A 544 -17.39 -36.23 -14.37
N LEU A 545 -18.18 -37.05 -13.70
CA LEU A 545 -18.89 -36.74 -12.45
C LEU A 545 -18.52 -37.66 -11.26
N THR A 546 -18.87 -37.17 -10.06
CA THR A 546 -19.33 -37.91 -8.87
C THR A 546 -18.54 -39.12 -8.30
N GLU A 547 -18.05 -38.89 -7.07
CA GLU A 547 -18.31 -39.68 -5.84
C GLU A 547 -17.82 -41.15 -5.69
N ASP A 548 -17.21 -41.36 -4.50
CA ASP A 548 -17.15 -42.56 -3.66
C ASP A 548 -16.22 -43.79 -3.93
N SER A 549 -15.67 -44.25 -2.80
CA SER A 549 -15.24 -45.62 -2.44
C SER A 549 -13.87 -46.18 -2.87
N ASP A 550 -12.96 -46.20 -1.88
CA ASP A 550 -12.08 -47.30 -1.42
C ASP A 550 -11.32 -48.27 -2.36
N GLU A 551 -10.05 -48.48 -1.97
CA GLU A 551 -9.20 -49.67 -2.12
C GLU A 551 -8.72 -50.17 -3.52
N ASN A 552 -7.42 -49.94 -3.76
CA ASN A 552 -6.40 -51.01 -3.89
C ASN A 552 -6.32 -51.83 -5.21
N GLY A 553 -5.25 -51.62 -6.01
CA GLY A 553 -4.70 -52.69 -6.86
C GLY A 553 -4.07 -52.34 -8.23
N SER A 554 -2.73 -52.29 -8.26
CA SER A 554 -1.86 -52.88 -9.31
C SER A 554 -2.02 -52.61 -10.83
N TYR A 555 -0.98 -51.98 -11.39
CA TYR A 555 -0.29 -52.32 -12.66
C TYR A 555 -0.94 -52.10 -14.06
N SER A 556 -0.27 -51.23 -14.83
CA SER A 556 0.36 -51.53 -16.15
C SER A 556 -0.37 -51.30 -17.49
N ASN A 557 -0.04 -50.15 -18.10
CA ASN A 557 0.46 -49.97 -19.49
C ASN A 557 -0.40 -50.21 -20.76
N CYS A 558 -0.08 -49.37 -21.75
CA CYS A 558 -0.08 -49.60 -23.20
C CYS A 558 -1.40 -49.53 -24.02
N SER A 559 -1.71 -48.29 -24.43
CA SER A 559 -1.68 -47.83 -25.84
C SER A 559 -2.54 -48.51 -26.92
N ARG A 560 -3.33 -47.70 -27.63
CA ARG A 560 -3.76 -47.92 -29.02
C ARG A 560 -3.92 -46.59 -29.79
N PRO A 561 -3.57 -46.53 -31.08
CA PRO A 561 -3.96 -45.44 -31.98
C PRO A 561 -5.29 -45.74 -32.73
N GLN A 562 -5.67 -44.77 -33.57
CA GLN A 562 -6.65 -44.74 -34.68
C GLN A 562 -6.92 -46.10 -35.38
N ASP A 563 -8.05 -46.33 -36.06
CA ASP A 563 -8.72 -45.39 -36.98
C ASP A 563 -10.22 -45.69 -37.25
N ASP A 564 -10.84 -44.86 -38.08
CA ASP A 564 -12.28 -44.69 -38.34
C ASP A 564 -13.03 -45.86 -39.03
N SER A 565 -14.36 -45.95 -38.82
CA SER A 565 -15.35 -45.60 -39.87
C SER A 565 -16.77 -46.23 -39.75
N LYS A 566 -17.74 -45.48 -40.30
CA LYS A 566 -19.11 -45.83 -40.77
C LYS A 566 -20.26 -45.90 -39.77
N ALA A 567 -21.19 -44.95 -39.95
CA ALA A 567 -22.49 -44.86 -39.29
C ALA A 567 -23.58 -45.73 -39.93
N VAL A 568 -24.62 -46.02 -39.16
CA VAL A 568 -25.98 -46.38 -39.63
C VAL A 568 -26.99 -45.58 -38.81
N ALA A 569 -27.94 -44.91 -39.47
CA ALA A 569 -28.94 -44.07 -38.80
C ALA A 569 -30.20 -44.86 -38.43
N VAL A 570 -30.85 -44.47 -37.32
CA VAL A 570 -32.18 -44.93 -36.91
C VAL A 570 -33.09 -43.70 -36.74
N ILE A 571 -34.35 -43.82 -37.18
CA ILE A 571 -35.25 -42.67 -37.40
C ILE A 571 -36.06 -42.33 -36.13
N ARG A 572 -36.23 -41.01 -35.88
CA ARG A 572 -36.97 -40.44 -34.74
C ARG A 572 -38.48 -40.75 -34.79
N SER A 573 -39.13 -40.74 -33.63
CA SER A 573 -40.58 -40.96 -33.50
C SER A 573 -41.39 -39.64 -33.49
N VAL A 574 -42.66 -39.71 -33.87
CA VAL A 574 -43.46 -38.55 -34.30
C VAL A 574 -44.15 -37.84 -33.12
N VAL A 575 -43.36 -37.23 -32.23
CA VAL A 575 -43.87 -36.39 -31.12
C VAL A 575 -43.23 -34.99 -31.11
N GLU A 576 -41.97 -34.87 -31.54
CA GLU A 576 -41.19 -33.61 -31.50
C GLU A 576 -41.61 -32.57 -32.56
N LEU A 577 -42.44 -32.95 -33.54
CA LEU A 577 -42.81 -32.13 -34.71
C LEU A 577 -44.05 -31.23 -34.50
N SER A 578 -44.37 -30.85 -33.26
CA SER A 578 -45.64 -30.15 -32.93
C SER A 578 -45.50 -28.79 -32.22
N VAL A 579 -44.29 -28.27 -32.03
CA VAL A 579 -44.05 -26.92 -31.48
C VAL A 579 -43.00 -26.21 -32.35
N PRO A 580 -43.27 -25.01 -32.92
CA PRO A 580 -42.30 -24.32 -33.75
C PRO A 580 -41.02 -23.94 -33.01
N GLU A 581 -39.86 -24.20 -33.62
CA GLU A 581 -38.54 -23.92 -33.06
C GLU A 581 -38.26 -22.41 -32.94
N LYS A 582 -38.44 -21.87 -31.73
CA LYS A 582 -37.74 -20.70 -31.19
C LYS A 582 -38.00 -20.58 -29.69
N TYR A 583 -36.96 -20.27 -28.91
CA TYR A 583 -36.93 -20.14 -27.44
C TYR A 583 -37.09 -21.43 -26.61
N LYS A 584 -35.97 -22.16 -26.46
CA LYS A 584 -35.45 -22.85 -25.25
C LYS A 584 -34.15 -23.58 -25.66
N SER A 585 -33.14 -23.77 -24.81
CA SER A 585 -33.00 -23.45 -23.38
C SER A 585 -31.58 -22.95 -23.10
N THR A 586 -31.42 -21.76 -22.53
CA THR A 586 -30.13 -21.33 -21.96
C THR A 586 -30.02 -21.96 -20.57
N HIS A 587 -29.32 -23.09 -20.46
CA HIS A 587 -29.03 -23.68 -19.16
C HIS A 587 -28.07 -22.79 -18.36
N GLN A 588 -28.15 -22.90 -17.03
CA GLN A 588 -27.53 -21.95 -16.12
C GLN A 588 -26.03 -22.20 -16.01
N ILE A 589 -25.23 -21.53 -16.86
CA ILE A 589 -23.80 -21.32 -16.56
C ILE A 589 -23.74 -20.60 -15.22
N ARG A 590 -23.24 -21.29 -14.20
CA ARG A 590 -23.12 -20.81 -12.82
C ARG A 590 -21.94 -19.83 -12.81
N PRO A 591 -22.14 -18.51 -12.66
CA PRO A 591 -21.04 -17.55 -12.82
C PRO A 591 -20.01 -17.79 -11.71
N SER A 592 -18.81 -18.21 -12.11
CA SER A 592 -17.69 -18.41 -11.18
C SER A 592 -17.36 -17.09 -10.51
N CYS A 593 -17.48 -17.04 -9.18
CA CYS A 593 -17.49 -15.78 -8.43
C CYS A 593 -16.10 -15.19 -8.14
N ALA A 594 -15.05 -15.76 -8.73
CA ALA A 594 -13.68 -15.24 -8.63
C ALA A 594 -13.52 -14.04 -9.55
N PHE A 595 -13.38 -12.84 -8.97
CA PHE A 595 -12.81 -11.70 -9.68
C PHE A 595 -11.28 -11.91 -9.72
N PRO A 596 -10.66 -12.10 -10.90
CA PRO A 596 -9.21 -12.16 -10.99
C PRO A 596 -8.65 -10.75 -10.81
N VAL A 597 -8.41 -10.38 -9.55
CA VAL A 597 -7.40 -9.37 -9.23
C VAL A 597 -6.08 -9.98 -9.68
N SER A 598 -5.43 -9.42 -10.70
CA SER A 598 -4.11 -9.92 -11.09
C SER A 598 -3.12 -9.73 -9.93
N GLN A 599 -2.26 -10.73 -9.73
CA GLN A 599 -1.30 -10.73 -8.61
C GLN A 599 -0.20 -9.69 -8.79
N ASP A 600 0.06 -9.26 -10.03
CA ASP A 600 1.06 -8.23 -10.33
C ASP A 600 0.66 -6.86 -9.75
N LYS A 601 1.60 -6.24 -9.03
CA LYS A 601 1.43 -4.89 -8.49
C LYS A 601 1.37 -3.84 -9.60
N GLU A 602 2.09 -4.03 -10.71
CA GLU A 602 2.15 -3.04 -11.79
C GLU A 602 0.82 -2.96 -12.54
N GLU A 603 0.27 -4.08 -13.01
CA GLU A 603 -0.99 -4.14 -13.75
C GLU A 603 -2.17 -3.60 -12.92
N ARG A 604 -2.23 -3.90 -11.61
CA ARG A 604 -3.23 -3.29 -10.69
C ARG A 604 -3.11 -1.77 -10.67
N CYS A 605 -1.89 -1.21 -10.67
CA CYS A 605 -1.68 0.23 -10.72
C CYS A 605 -2.04 0.83 -12.08
N ARG A 606 -1.75 0.15 -13.21
CA ARG A 606 -2.19 0.60 -14.53
C ARG A 606 -3.72 0.64 -14.65
N HIS A 607 -4.42 -0.34 -14.11
CA HIS A 607 -5.89 -0.33 -14.02
C HIS A 607 -6.41 0.87 -13.21
N VAL A 608 -5.81 1.17 -12.05
CA VAL A 608 -6.13 2.37 -11.26
C VAL A 608 -5.94 3.64 -12.09
N LEU A 609 -4.79 3.81 -12.75
CA LEU A 609 -4.50 4.99 -13.57
C LEU A 609 -5.47 5.14 -14.75
N SER A 610 -5.85 4.05 -15.42
CA SER A 610 -6.85 4.05 -16.50
C SER A 610 -8.23 4.53 -16.01
N TYR A 611 -8.69 4.06 -14.84
CA TYR A 611 -9.94 4.55 -14.25
C TYR A 611 -9.84 5.99 -13.77
N VAL A 612 -8.72 6.39 -13.15
CA VAL A 612 -8.50 7.79 -12.72
C VAL A 612 -8.49 8.74 -13.92
N LEU A 613 -7.85 8.37 -15.02
CA LEU A 613 -7.83 9.14 -16.28
C LEU A 613 -9.23 9.32 -16.87
N LYS A 614 -10.07 8.27 -16.90
CA LYS A 614 -11.47 8.38 -17.33
C LYS A 614 -12.29 9.27 -16.39
N GLY A 615 -12.07 9.17 -15.08
CA GLY A 615 -12.65 10.09 -14.10
C GLY A 615 -12.24 11.54 -14.32
N LEU A 616 -10.95 11.80 -14.62
CA LEU A 616 -10.43 13.14 -14.91
C LEU A 616 -11.05 13.70 -16.20
N LYS A 617 -11.15 12.90 -17.27
CA LYS A 617 -11.83 13.31 -18.52
C LYS A 617 -13.29 13.71 -18.27
N ALA A 618 -14.03 12.98 -17.43
CA ALA A 618 -15.41 13.31 -17.07
C ALA A 618 -15.52 14.58 -16.18
N VAL A 619 -14.55 14.85 -15.30
CA VAL A 619 -14.49 16.13 -14.58
C VAL A 619 -14.21 17.28 -15.56
N ASP A 620 -13.19 17.13 -16.39
CA ASP A 620 -12.68 18.17 -17.29
C ASP A 620 -13.61 18.47 -18.49
N SER A 621 -14.50 17.56 -18.88
CA SER A 621 -15.57 17.82 -19.85
C SER A 621 -16.72 18.65 -19.26
N SER A 622 -16.96 18.54 -17.95
CA SER A 622 -17.99 19.31 -17.22
C SER A 622 -17.59 20.76 -16.94
N VAL A 623 -16.31 21.09 -17.10
CA VAL A 623 -15.77 22.43 -16.94
C VAL A 623 -15.91 23.17 -18.26
N LYS A 624 -16.45 24.40 -18.22
CA LYS A 624 -16.66 25.22 -19.43
C LYS A 624 -15.31 25.47 -20.12
N LYS A 625 -15.28 25.27 -21.44
CA LYS A 625 -14.10 25.55 -22.28
C LYS A 625 -13.77 27.05 -22.22
N GLU A 626 -12.47 27.36 -22.20
CA GLU A 626 -11.96 28.75 -22.18
C GLU A 626 -12.42 29.57 -23.40
N SER A 627 -12.90 28.92 -24.46
CA SER A 627 -13.54 29.55 -25.64
C SER A 627 -14.77 30.39 -25.33
N ASP A 628 -15.44 30.13 -24.20
CA ASP A 628 -16.70 30.77 -23.83
C ASP A 628 -16.50 31.97 -22.89
N LEU A 629 -15.24 32.29 -22.56
CA LEU A 629 -14.88 33.54 -21.90
C LEU A 629 -14.99 34.70 -22.91
N PRO A 630 -15.59 35.85 -22.55
CA PRO A 630 -15.63 37.00 -23.44
C PRO A 630 -14.19 37.45 -23.74
N ALA A 631 -13.86 37.57 -25.04
CA ALA A 631 -12.56 38.06 -25.47
C ALA A 631 -12.25 39.40 -24.79
N ALA A 632 -11.05 39.52 -24.21
CA ALA A 632 -10.63 40.71 -23.49
C ALA A 632 -10.71 41.95 -24.40
N ASP A 633 -11.27 43.05 -23.88
CA ASP A 633 -11.35 44.32 -24.62
C ASP A 633 -9.92 44.74 -25.04
N PRO A 634 -9.67 44.97 -26.35
CA PRO A 634 -8.37 45.40 -26.87
C PRO A 634 -7.80 46.67 -26.21
N ASN A 635 -8.63 47.44 -25.51
CA ASN A 635 -8.23 48.66 -24.79
C ASN A 635 -7.84 48.41 -23.32
N THR A 636 -8.08 47.21 -22.77
CA THR A 636 -7.59 46.83 -21.43
C THR A 636 -6.14 46.34 -21.51
N PRO A 637 -5.17 47.00 -20.84
CA PRO A 637 -3.79 46.53 -20.83
C PRO A 637 -3.67 45.24 -20.02
N ILE A 638 -3.31 44.15 -20.70
CA ILE A 638 -3.08 42.83 -20.07
C ILE A 638 -1.88 42.94 -19.10
N PRO A 639 -2.03 42.63 -17.80
CA PRO A 639 -0.93 42.68 -16.86
C PRO A 639 0.06 41.52 -17.07
N LEU A 640 1.02 41.73 -17.97
CA LEU A 640 2.19 40.87 -18.15
C LEU A 640 3.07 40.91 -16.89
N LYS A 641 2.75 40.05 -15.92
CA LYS A 641 3.71 39.64 -14.89
C LYS A 641 4.81 38.82 -15.56
N TYR A 642 5.87 39.49 -16.00
CA TYR A 642 7.15 38.84 -16.18
C TYR A 642 7.61 38.32 -14.81
N GLU A 643 7.96 37.04 -14.73
CA GLU A 643 8.80 36.59 -13.62
C GLU A 643 10.20 37.19 -13.81
N ASP A 644 10.78 37.74 -12.73
CA ASP A 644 12.12 38.32 -12.80
C ASP A 644 13.15 37.23 -13.15
N GLY A 645 13.68 37.31 -14.37
CA GLY A 645 14.71 36.43 -14.93
C GLY A 645 16.09 36.61 -14.27
N GLY A 646 16.14 36.51 -12.94
CA GLY A 646 17.34 36.61 -12.10
C GLY A 646 18.24 35.38 -12.23
N ALA A 647 18.85 35.23 -13.41
CA ALA A 647 19.78 34.16 -13.74
C ALA A 647 21.12 34.28 -12.97
N ASN A 648 21.11 33.95 -11.68
CA ASN A 648 22.27 33.53 -10.87
C ASN A 648 21.90 33.00 -9.46
N GLY A 649 20.65 32.57 -9.22
CA GLY A 649 20.19 32.12 -7.88
C GLY A 649 19.13 31.02 -7.90
N THR A 650 19.18 30.12 -8.89
CA THR A 650 18.12 29.12 -9.15
C THR A 650 18.08 27.97 -8.14
N SER A 651 19.23 27.55 -7.59
CA SER A 651 19.30 26.40 -6.67
C SER A 651 18.57 26.67 -5.34
N GLU A 652 18.94 27.74 -4.62
CA GLU A 652 18.36 28.03 -3.28
C GLU A 652 16.85 28.31 -3.34
N LYS A 653 16.37 29.01 -4.38
CA LYS A 653 14.93 29.24 -4.60
C LYS A 653 14.17 27.94 -4.89
N SER A 654 14.73 27.03 -5.67
CA SER A 654 14.09 25.74 -5.95
C SER A 654 14.16 24.76 -4.76
N ILE A 655 15.12 24.92 -3.83
CA ILE A 655 15.13 24.19 -2.56
C ILE A 655 14.02 24.73 -1.63
N SER A 656 13.79 26.05 -1.63
CA SER A 656 12.70 26.66 -0.83
C SER A 656 11.32 26.16 -1.26
N LEU A 657 11.09 25.92 -2.56
CA LEU A 657 9.84 25.36 -3.09
C LEU A 657 9.53 23.92 -2.61
N LEU A 658 10.52 23.15 -2.14
CA LEU A 658 10.28 21.83 -1.51
C LEU A 658 9.65 21.95 -0.11
N LEU A 659 9.65 23.16 0.48
CA LEU A 659 9.29 23.41 1.88
C LEU A 659 8.12 24.42 2.01
N GLU A 660 8.19 25.55 1.27
CA GLU A 660 7.27 26.68 1.45
C GLU A 660 5.80 26.34 1.14
N ARG A 661 5.53 25.34 0.29
CA ARG A 661 4.15 24.99 -0.11
C ARG A 661 3.34 24.25 0.97
N ALA A 662 3.97 23.90 2.10
CA ALA A 662 3.30 23.48 3.34
C ALA A 662 3.03 24.64 4.32
N GLY A 663 3.61 25.83 4.09
CA GLY A 663 3.40 27.00 4.92
C GLY A 663 1.97 27.55 4.82
N TYR A 664 1.53 28.23 5.88
CA TYR A 664 0.21 28.88 5.95
C TYR A 664 0.03 29.92 4.83
N VAL A 665 -0.57 29.52 3.71
CA VAL A 665 -1.14 30.46 2.75
C VAL A 665 -2.19 31.29 3.49
N GLN A 666 -2.09 32.61 3.43
CA GLN A 666 -3.04 33.50 4.10
C GLN A 666 -4.46 33.18 3.64
N VAL A 667 -5.38 33.01 4.60
CA VAL A 667 -6.77 32.65 4.34
C VAL A 667 -7.52 33.88 3.82
N ASP A 668 -7.30 34.21 2.55
CA ASP A 668 -8.01 35.29 1.89
C ASP A 668 -8.33 34.97 0.42
N GLN A 669 -9.55 35.35 0.04
CA GLN A 669 -10.16 35.31 -1.29
C GLN A 669 -10.38 33.93 -1.97
N LYS A 670 -11.67 33.66 -2.26
CA LYS A 670 -12.17 32.47 -2.97
C LYS A 670 -11.96 32.57 -4.48
N HIS A 671 -10.72 32.63 -4.94
CA HIS A 671 -10.43 32.58 -6.37
C HIS A 671 -10.78 31.20 -6.95
N PRO A 672 -11.28 31.12 -8.21
CA PRO A 672 -11.37 29.85 -8.93
C PRO A 672 -9.99 29.20 -9.12
N THR A 673 -9.94 27.89 -9.35
CA THR A 673 -8.69 27.24 -9.80
C THR A 673 -8.26 27.77 -11.18
N ARG A 674 -7.07 27.38 -11.64
CA ARG A 674 -6.58 27.77 -12.98
C ARG A 674 -7.51 27.31 -14.11
N SER A 675 -8.16 26.14 -13.96
CA SER A 675 -9.22 25.67 -14.87
C SER A 675 -10.60 26.32 -14.63
N GLY A 676 -10.72 27.35 -13.79
CA GLY A 676 -11.98 28.05 -13.51
C GLY A 676 -12.92 27.35 -12.52
N MET A 677 -12.47 26.31 -11.82
CA MET A 677 -13.31 25.54 -10.91
C MET A 677 -13.55 26.27 -9.59
N ILE A 678 -14.80 26.27 -9.10
CA ILE A 678 -15.18 26.94 -7.83
C ILE A 678 -14.74 26.07 -6.64
N PRO A 679 -13.98 26.59 -5.65
CA PRO A 679 -13.60 25.84 -4.46
C PRO A 679 -14.80 25.24 -3.72
N GLY A 680 -14.73 23.94 -3.42
CA GLY A 680 -15.79 23.19 -2.76
C GLY A 680 -16.91 22.68 -3.67
N SER A 681 -16.87 22.90 -4.99
CA SER A 681 -17.79 22.25 -5.96
C SER A 681 -17.58 20.73 -6.02
N TRP A 682 -18.47 20.01 -6.72
CA TRP A 682 -18.27 18.57 -6.93
C TRP A 682 -17.03 18.29 -7.81
N GLN A 683 -16.76 19.10 -8.83
CA GLN A 683 -15.53 18.99 -9.64
C GLN A 683 -14.29 19.16 -8.76
N HIS A 684 -14.30 20.17 -7.88
CA HIS A 684 -13.17 20.48 -6.99
C HIS A 684 -12.84 19.31 -6.07
N ARG A 685 -13.85 18.72 -5.42
CA ARG A 685 -13.69 17.53 -4.55
C ARG A 685 -13.22 16.31 -5.33
N MET A 686 -13.81 16.06 -6.51
CA MET A 686 -13.50 14.89 -7.34
C MET A 686 -12.07 14.97 -7.90
N LYS A 687 -11.64 16.12 -8.40
CA LYS A 687 -10.29 16.32 -8.96
C LYS A 687 -9.20 16.15 -7.90
N LEU A 688 -9.44 16.62 -6.67
CA LEU A 688 -8.56 16.36 -5.51
C LEU A 688 -8.42 14.86 -5.20
N GLN A 689 -9.52 14.11 -5.19
CA GLN A 689 -9.47 12.66 -4.95
C GLN A 689 -8.75 11.89 -6.07
N LEU A 690 -9.04 12.24 -7.33
CA LEU A 690 -8.41 11.64 -8.50
C LEU A 690 -6.89 11.91 -8.54
N PHE A 691 -6.46 13.14 -8.27
CA PHE A 691 -5.04 13.50 -8.17
C PHE A 691 -4.34 12.75 -7.02
N LEU A 692 -4.97 12.64 -5.85
CA LEU A 692 -4.41 11.88 -4.72
C LEU A 692 -4.32 10.37 -5.04
N LYS A 693 -5.30 9.82 -5.77
CA LYS A 693 -5.29 8.41 -6.20
C LYS A 693 -4.21 8.13 -7.24
N ALA A 694 -4.01 9.03 -8.21
CA ALA A 694 -2.89 8.96 -9.17
C ALA A 694 -1.54 9.06 -8.46
N CYS A 695 -1.39 10.00 -7.52
CA CYS A 695 -0.18 10.16 -6.70
C CYS A 695 0.21 8.86 -6.00
N LYS A 696 -0.74 8.18 -5.35
CA LYS A 696 -0.53 6.86 -4.72
C LYS A 696 -0.20 5.74 -5.72
N ALA A 697 -0.90 5.66 -6.85
CA ALA A 697 -0.64 4.64 -7.86
C ALA A 697 0.78 4.78 -8.46
N TYR A 698 1.21 6.00 -8.75
CA TYR A 698 2.57 6.29 -9.21
C TYR A 698 3.64 6.06 -8.13
N TYR A 699 3.34 6.30 -6.85
CA TYR A 699 4.23 5.94 -5.75
C TYR A 699 4.48 4.42 -5.69
N VAL A 700 3.41 3.59 -5.74
CA VAL A 700 3.55 2.12 -5.72
C VAL A 700 4.24 1.58 -6.97
N LEU A 701 4.02 2.19 -8.14
CA LEU A 701 4.79 1.87 -9.36
C LEU A 701 6.28 2.21 -9.23
N SER A 702 6.62 3.30 -8.53
CA SER A 702 8.00 3.70 -8.27
C SER A 702 8.70 2.76 -7.28
N ASP A 703 8.01 2.39 -6.19
CA ASP A 703 8.51 1.39 -5.23
C ASP A 703 8.73 0.03 -5.90
N ALA A 704 7.76 -0.47 -6.66
CA ALA A 704 7.90 -1.72 -7.41
C ALA A 704 9.07 -1.68 -8.41
N ALA A 705 9.26 -0.56 -9.14
CA ALA A 705 10.39 -0.39 -10.04
C ALA A 705 11.75 -0.31 -9.31
N THR A 706 11.78 0.29 -8.11
CA THR A 706 12.98 0.38 -7.26
C THR A 706 13.40 -1.00 -6.76
N ASN A 707 12.44 -1.81 -6.28
CA ASN A 707 12.67 -3.20 -5.88
C ASN A 707 13.13 -4.10 -7.05
N LEU A 708 12.84 -3.72 -8.30
CA LEU A 708 13.33 -4.38 -9.52
C LEU A 708 14.66 -3.79 -10.06
N LEU A 709 15.32 -2.90 -9.31
CA LEU A 709 16.57 -2.21 -9.67
C LEU A 709 16.48 -1.30 -10.93
N LYS A 710 15.26 -1.02 -11.38
CA LYS A 710 14.94 -0.21 -12.58
C LYS A 710 14.82 1.28 -12.21
N TYR A 711 15.94 1.87 -11.79
CA TYR A 711 15.94 3.18 -11.15
C TYR A 711 15.56 4.35 -12.07
N GLY A 712 15.82 4.25 -13.38
CA GLY A 712 15.35 5.26 -14.34
C GLY A 712 13.83 5.25 -14.44
N ARG A 713 13.26 4.04 -14.49
CA ARG A 713 11.81 3.81 -14.48
C ARG A 713 11.17 4.30 -13.18
N ALA A 714 11.81 3.98 -12.05
CA ALA A 714 11.37 4.42 -10.73
C ALA A 714 11.37 5.95 -10.60
N LEU A 715 12.41 6.62 -11.10
CA LEU A 715 12.53 8.09 -11.10
C LEU A 715 11.41 8.76 -11.92
N ARG A 716 11.03 8.18 -13.08
CA ARG A 716 9.86 8.68 -13.83
C ARG A 716 8.57 8.54 -13.03
N TYR A 717 8.34 7.39 -12.39
CA TYR A 717 7.11 7.19 -11.62
C TYR A 717 7.05 8.09 -10.36
N ILE A 718 8.16 8.32 -9.66
CA ILE A 718 8.15 9.28 -8.53
C ILE A 718 7.98 10.73 -9.00
N LYS A 719 8.46 11.07 -10.21
CA LYS A 719 8.17 12.37 -10.87
C LYS A 719 6.68 12.56 -11.10
N LEU A 720 6.01 11.59 -11.73
CA LEU A 720 4.56 11.65 -11.97
C LEU A 720 3.76 11.68 -10.65
N SER A 721 4.21 10.96 -9.62
CA SER A 721 3.61 11.02 -8.27
C SER A 721 3.72 12.42 -7.64
N LEU A 722 4.91 13.03 -7.67
CA LEU A 722 5.15 14.37 -7.12
C LEU A 722 4.47 15.48 -7.95
N GLN A 723 4.30 15.29 -9.26
CA GLN A 723 3.51 16.20 -10.10
C GLN A 723 2.00 16.10 -9.79
N CYS A 724 1.47 14.91 -9.51
CA CYS A 724 0.10 14.75 -9.00
C CYS A 724 -0.08 15.46 -7.65
N TYR A 725 0.93 15.39 -6.77
CA TYR A 725 0.95 16.09 -5.49
C TYR A 725 0.99 17.62 -5.65
N ASP A 726 1.81 18.15 -6.55
CA ASP A 726 1.89 19.59 -6.84
C ASP A 726 0.57 20.14 -7.42
N ALA A 727 -0.09 19.37 -8.28
CA ALA A 727 -1.42 19.70 -8.78
C ALA A 727 -2.50 19.64 -7.68
N TYR A 728 -2.42 18.67 -6.75
CA TYR A 728 -3.28 18.62 -5.56
C TYR A 728 -3.09 19.87 -4.67
N CYS A 729 -1.84 20.25 -4.39
CA CYS A 729 -1.50 21.45 -3.60
C CYS A 729 -1.84 22.77 -4.31
N SER A 730 -2.09 22.74 -5.62
CA SER A 730 -2.58 23.88 -6.38
C SER A 730 -4.11 24.04 -6.32
N ILE A 731 -4.84 23.03 -5.82
CA ILE A 731 -6.31 23.01 -5.71
C ILE A 731 -6.78 23.03 -4.25
N SER A 732 -6.02 22.42 -3.32
CA SER A 732 -6.39 22.38 -1.90
C SER A 732 -5.84 23.57 -1.11
N ALA A 733 -6.70 24.23 -0.35
CA ALA A 733 -6.33 25.27 0.61
C ALA A 733 -5.91 24.72 1.99
N THR A 734 -6.09 23.42 2.23
CA THR A 734 -5.73 22.75 3.50
C THR A 734 -5.16 21.36 3.21
N LEU A 735 -3.97 21.08 3.71
CA LEU A 735 -3.36 19.75 3.63
C LEU A 735 -3.89 18.87 4.77
N HIS A 736 -4.15 17.59 4.48
CA HIS A 736 -4.53 16.59 5.48
C HIS A 736 -3.29 15.77 5.86
N SER A 737 -3.18 15.33 7.11
CA SER A 737 -2.03 14.54 7.62
C SER A 737 -1.70 13.34 6.72
N GLN A 738 -2.70 12.57 6.26
CA GLN A 738 -2.50 11.44 5.32
C GLN A 738 -1.86 11.84 3.97
N VAL A 739 -1.99 13.10 3.58
CA VAL A 739 -1.41 13.67 2.34
C VAL A 739 0.02 14.17 2.59
N LEU A 740 0.30 14.74 3.77
CA LEU A 740 1.65 15.08 4.22
C LEU A 740 2.51 13.83 4.44
N GLN A 741 1.95 12.77 5.04
CA GLN A 741 2.62 11.49 5.23
C GLN A 741 2.97 10.84 3.88
N LEU A 742 2.04 10.84 2.91
CA LEU A 742 2.32 10.40 1.54
C LEU A 742 3.41 11.24 0.89
N HIS A 743 3.44 12.56 1.12
CA HIS A 743 4.48 13.43 0.57
C HIS A 743 5.87 13.09 1.13
N SER A 744 5.99 12.89 2.45
CA SER A 744 7.23 12.44 3.10
C SER A 744 7.70 11.08 2.58
N GLN A 745 6.76 10.15 2.33
CA GLN A 745 7.04 8.86 1.69
C GLN A 745 7.57 9.05 0.25
N CYS A 746 6.90 9.87 -0.57
CA CYS A 746 7.33 10.14 -1.94
C CYS A 746 8.72 10.82 -2.00
N LEU A 747 8.99 11.77 -1.09
CA LEU A 747 10.30 12.41 -0.96
C LEU A 747 11.37 11.41 -0.50
N SER A 748 11.07 10.57 0.50
CA SER A 748 11.99 9.53 0.98
C SER A 748 12.38 8.57 -0.15
N LEU A 749 11.39 8.05 -0.89
CA LEU A 749 11.62 7.15 -2.03
C LEU A 749 12.38 7.85 -3.17
N CYS A 750 12.08 9.12 -3.44
CA CYS A 750 12.86 9.93 -4.39
C CYS A 750 14.33 10.09 -3.96
N GLY A 751 14.57 10.23 -2.65
CA GLY A 751 15.90 10.23 -2.05
C GLY A 751 16.62 8.88 -2.20
N ASP A 752 15.93 7.76 -1.96
CA ASP A 752 16.48 6.41 -2.12
C ASP A 752 16.89 6.19 -3.60
N ILE A 753 16.02 6.53 -4.55
CA ILE A 753 16.26 6.38 -6.00
C ILE A 753 17.47 7.21 -6.46
N GLN A 754 17.59 8.47 -6.05
CA GLN A 754 18.72 9.32 -6.45
C GLN A 754 20.06 8.84 -5.84
N LEU A 755 20.05 8.26 -4.63
CA LEU A 755 21.22 7.59 -4.05
C LEU A 755 21.61 6.35 -4.88
N MET A 756 20.65 5.48 -5.21
CA MET A 756 20.95 4.27 -5.99
C MET A 756 21.44 4.60 -7.41
N LEU A 757 20.92 5.67 -8.05
CA LEU A 757 21.42 6.16 -9.34
C LEU A 757 22.87 6.69 -9.24
N ALA A 758 23.22 7.39 -8.17
CA ALA A 758 24.58 7.89 -7.93
C ALA A 758 25.60 6.75 -7.70
N GLN A 759 25.16 5.63 -7.12
CA GLN A 759 26.00 4.44 -6.92
C GLN A 759 26.15 3.60 -8.20
N ASN A 760 25.12 3.51 -9.05
CA ASN A 760 25.06 2.58 -10.20
C ASN A 760 25.40 3.26 -11.55
N VAL A 761 26.48 4.05 -11.59
CA VAL A 761 26.89 4.87 -12.74
C VAL A 761 27.12 4.07 -14.03
N SER A 762 27.42 2.76 -13.94
CA SER A 762 27.63 1.88 -15.10
C SER A 762 26.40 1.70 -15.98
N ASN A 763 25.20 1.67 -15.39
CA ASN A 763 23.96 1.29 -16.10
C ASN A 763 23.22 2.51 -16.70
N ARG A 764 23.93 3.64 -16.81
CA ARG A 764 23.38 4.97 -17.08
C ARG A 764 22.57 5.10 -18.37
N ALA A 765 22.95 4.38 -19.43
CA ALA A 765 22.22 4.41 -20.69
C ALA A 765 20.80 3.83 -20.57
N ALA A 766 20.66 2.68 -19.90
CA ALA A 766 19.37 2.06 -19.64
C ALA A 766 18.48 2.95 -18.76
N TYR A 767 19.04 3.58 -17.71
CA TYR A 767 18.26 4.50 -16.87
C TYR A 767 17.77 5.75 -17.61
N LEU A 768 18.52 6.25 -18.59
CA LEU A 768 18.08 7.36 -19.46
C LEU A 768 16.90 6.93 -20.36
N GLU A 769 16.98 5.75 -20.97
CA GLU A 769 15.92 5.18 -21.80
C GLU A 769 14.65 4.91 -20.97
N GLU A 770 14.78 4.19 -19.85
CA GLU A 770 13.70 3.90 -18.90
C GLU A 770 12.99 5.15 -18.37
N TYR A 771 13.73 6.24 -18.14
CA TYR A 771 13.19 7.53 -17.68
C TYR A 771 12.46 8.28 -18.82
N SER A 772 12.97 8.19 -20.05
CA SER A 772 12.42 8.88 -21.23
C SER A 772 11.13 8.29 -21.79
N TYR A 773 10.92 6.98 -21.65
CA TYR A 773 9.70 6.29 -22.05
C TYR A 773 8.48 6.86 -21.30
N GLN A 774 7.32 6.99 -21.94
CA GLN A 774 6.08 7.45 -21.29
C GLN A 774 4.87 6.85 -22.00
N THR A 775 3.86 6.36 -21.27
CA THR A 775 2.65 5.81 -21.91
C THR A 775 1.69 6.90 -22.37
N LYS A 776 0.68 6.54 -23.18
CA LYS A 776 -0.38 7.46 -23.62
C LYS A 776 -1.19 7.97 -22.41
N GLU A 777 -1.46 7.08 -21.45
CA GLU A 777 -2.16 7.39 -20.21
C GLU A 777 -1.36 8.36 -19.33
N ASP A 778 -0.05 8.12 -19.19
CA ASP A 778 0.86 9.01 -18.46
C ASP A 778 0.88 10.43 -19.09
N GLN A 779 0.82 10.53 -20.42
CA GLN A 779 0.77 11.81 -21.13
C GLN A 779 -0.57 12.53 -20.94
N GLU A 780 -1.71 11.82 -21.05
CA GLU A 780 -3.03 12.42 -20.87
C GLU A 780 -3.30 12.83 -19.41
N ILE A 781 -2.84 12.04 -18.43
CA ILE A 781 -2.91 12.41 -17.00
C ILE A 781 -2.09 13.68 -16.77
N LEU A 782 -0.83 13.73 -17.23
CA LEU A 782 0.05 14.89 -17.10
C LEU A 782 -0.52 16.15 -17.78
N HIS A 783 -1.21 16.02 -18.92
CA HIS A 783 -1.96 17.12 -19.52
C HIS A 783 -3.09 17.64 -18.59
N CYS A 784 -3.81 16.75 -17.89
CA CYS A 784 -4.82 17.14 -16.92
C CYS A 784 -4.23 17.79 -15.65
N LEU A 785 -2.99 17.44 -15.26
CA LEU A 785 -2.26 18.12 -14.17
C LEU A 785 -1.84 19.55 -14.57
N HIS A 786 -1.31 19.71 -15.79
CA HIS A 786 -0.84 20.99 -16.32
C HIS A 786 -1.93 22.07 -16.47
N ARG A 787 -3.21 21.68 -16.48
CA ARG A 787 -4.34 22.60 -16.42
C ARG A 787 -4.46 23.34 -15.08
N GLU A 788 -3.89 22.81 -14.01
CA GLU A 788 -4.08 23.32 -12.64
C GLU A 788 -2.77 23.79 -11.99
N SER A 789 -1.63 23.14 -12.28
CA SER A 789 -0.28 23.60 -11.86
C SER A 789 0.68 23.75 -13.06
N SER A 790 1.83 24.37 -12.86
CA SER A 790 2.97 24.24 -13.77
C SER A 790 3.65 22.86 -13.66
N CYS A 791 3.45 22.13 -12.55
CA CYS A 791 4.06 20.83 -12.25
C CYS A 791 5.61 20.84 -12.23
N GLN A 792 6.21 22.01 -11.92
CA GLN A 792 7.67 22.23 -11.94
C GLN A 792 8.33 22.20 -10.56
N ALA A 793 7.56 22.29 -9.45
CA ALA A 793 8.10 22.46 -8.09
C ALA A 793 9.12 21.38 -7.67
N PHE A 794 8.96 20.15 -8.18
CA PHE A 794 9.80 18.99 -7.85
C PHE A 794 10.79 18.59 -8.96
N ASN A 795 11.03 19.44 -9.97
CA ASN A 795 11.96 19.12 -11.06
C ASN A 795 13.38 18.81 -10.54
N MET A 796 13.93 19.68 -9.68
CA MET A 796 15.25 19.46 -9.05
C MET A 796 15.40 18.07 -8.42
N ALA A 797 14.36 17.58 -7.74
CA ALA A 797 14.37 16.28 -7.08
C ALA A 797 14.32 15.10 -8.07
N THR A 798 13.69 15.31 -9.22
CA THR A 798 13.23 14.27 -10.14
C THR A 798 13.96 14.24 -11.48
N ASP A 799 14.91 15.16 -11.71
CA ASP A 799 15.71 15.21 -12.93
C ASP A 799 16.91 14.24 -12.86
N LEU A 800 17.15 13.54 -13.98
CA LEU A 800 18.20 12.52 -14.12
C LEU A 800 19.56 13.17 -14.43
N ALA A 801 20.13 13.84 -13.45
CA ALA A 801 21.38 14.61 -13.58
C ALA A 801 22.60 13.72 -13.91
N MET A 802 23.54 14.27 -14.70
CA MET A 802 24.73 13.55 -15.19
C MET A 802 25.86 13.40 -14.17
N ASP A 803 25.80 14.13 -13.06
CA ASP A 803 26.85 14.24 -12.05
C ASP A 803 26.45 13.53 -10.73
N PRO A 804 27.22 12.54 -10.24
CA PRO A 804 26.98 11.90 -8.95
C PRO A 804 27.01 12.85 -7.74
N GLU A 805 27.78 13.94 -7.75
CA GLU A 805 27.78 14.91 -6.64
C GLU A 805 26.41 15.57 -6.50
N TYR A 806 25.85 16.05 -7.60
CA TYR A 806 24.49 16.58 -7.66
C TYR A 806 23.43 15.54 -7.26
N GLN A 807 23.55 14.28 -7.70
CA GLN A 807 22.56 13.24 -7.36
C GLN A 807 22.55 12.91 -5.86
N LEU A 808 23.73 12.81 -5.22
CA LEU A 808 23.84 12.62 -3.77
C LEU A 808 23.36 13.87 -2.99
N PHE A 809 23.63 15.08 -3.49
CA PHE A 809 23.11 16.32 -2.93
C PHE A 809 21.58 16.39 -2.97
N VAL A 810 20.97 16.03 -4.11
CA VAL A 810 19.51 15.96 -4.26
C VAL A 810 18.91 14.90 -3.34
N SER A 811 19.50 13.71 -3.25
CA SER A 811 19.08 12.68 -2.29
C SER A 811 19.05 13.22 -0.85
N CYS A 812 20.10 13.94 -0.44
CA CYS A 812 20.16 14.61 0.86
C CYS A 812 19.05 15.65 1.05
N LYS A 813 18.73 16.44 0.02
CA LYS A 813 17.63 17.42 0.07
C LYS A 813 16.24 16.79 0.15
N CYS A 814 16.02 15.65 -0.51
CA CYS A 814 14.77 14.91 -0.38
C CYS A 814 14.54 14.43 1.07
N TYR A 815 15.57 13.92 1.76
CA TYR A 815 15.42 13.52 3.16
C TYR A 815 15.36 14.71 4.15
N GLU A 816 16.09 15.82 3.90
CA GLU A 816 15.95 17.04 4.72
C GLU A 816 14.50 17.56 4.65
N ALA A 817 13.88 17.61 3.47
CA ALA A 817 12.46 18.00 3.31
C ALA A 817 11.48 16.99 3.93
N ALA A 818 11.69 15.68 3.74
CA ALA A 818 10.85 14.63 4.36
C ALA A 818 10.89 14.70 5.90
N HIS A 819 12.05 15.00 6.48
CA HIS A 819 12.24 15.19 7.91
C HIS A 819 11.54 16.44 8.46
N GLU A 820 11.68 17.59 7.78
CA GLU A 820 11.01 18.83 8.17
C GLU A 820 9.47 18.72 8.12
N LEU A 821 8.92 18.02 7.13
CA LEU A 821 7.49 17.71 7.06
C LEU A 821 7.01 16.88 8.26
N LEU A 822 7.74 15.84 8.67
CA LEU A 822 7.37 15.01 9.83
C LEU A 822 7.47 15.76 11.16
N ILE A 823 8.40 16.71 11.31
CA ILE A 823 8.49 17.56 12.50
C ILE A 823 7.39 18.64 12.52
N SER A 824 6.83 19.02 11.36
CA SER A 824 5.79 20.06 11.27
C SER A 824 4.40 19.63 11.78
N GLU A 825 4.18 18.34 12.05
CA GLU A 825 2.94 17.88 12.69
C GLU A 825 3.02 17.99 14.22
N ASP A 826 2.26 18.92 14.80
CA ASP A 826 1.99 19.04 16.25
C ASP A 826 1.21 17.82 16.84
N SER A 827 1.11 16.69 16.13
CA SER A 827 0.32 15.52 16.52
C SER A 827 1.13 14.56 17.40
N LYS A 828 0.66 14.34 18.64
CA LYS A 828 1.37 13.52 19.65
C LYS A 828 1.23 12.01 19.47
N ASP A 829 0.57 11.58 18.39
CA ASP A 829 0.12 10.21 18.17
C ASP A 829 0.77 9.55 16.92
N GLN A 830 1.75 10.21 16.28
CA GLN A 830 2.55 9.60 15.20
C GLN A 830 3.50 8.50 15.74
N PRO A 831 3.75 7.42 14.99
CA PRO A 831 4.71 6.39 15.37
C PRO A 831 6.15 6.92 15.26
N SER A 832 6.90 6.86 16.37
CA SER A 832 8.30 7.30 16.46
C SER A 832 9.26 6.65 15.45
N ASP A 833 8.83 5.54 14.84
CA ASP A 833 9.62 4.74 13.91
C ASP A 833 9.76 5.40 12.52
N GLN A 834 8.80 6.20 12.05
CA GLN A 834 8.91 6.85 10.74
C GLN A 834 9.94 7.98 10.76
N LEU A 835 9.94 8.81 11.81
CA LEU A 835 10.93 9.87 11.99
C LEU A 835 12.35 9.30 12.16
N SER A 836 12.50 8.21 12.94
CA SER A 836 13.81 7.58 13.14
C SER A 836 14.35 6.90 11.87
N GLN A 837 13.48 6.33 11.02
CA GLN A 837 13.85 5.81 9.69
C GLN A 837 14.34 6.92 8.75
N VAL A 838 13.67 8.09 8.73
CA VAL A 838 14.11 9.24 7.90
C VAL A 838 15.43 9.82 8.42
N LEU A 839 15.61 9.96 9.74
CA LEU A 839 16.89 10.35 10.33
C LEU A 839 18.01 9.35 10.00
N LYS A 840 17.73 8.04 9.99
CA LYS A 840 18.71 7.02 9.60
C LYS A 840 19.11 7.12 8.12
N ARG A 841 18.15 7.37 7.22
CA ARG A 841 18.43 7.68 5.80
C ARG A 841 19.27 8.95 5.64
N LEU A 842 18.93 10.01 6.39
CA LEU A 842 19.64 11.28 6.37
C LEU A 842 21.09 11.16 6.88
N GLY A 843 21.31 10.42 7.96
CA GLY A 843 22.66 10.08 8.45
C GLY A 843 23.47 9.26 7.44
N ASN A 844 22.84 8.28 6.77
CA ASN A 844 23.48 7.47 5.72
C ASN A 844 23.95 8.33 4.53
N ILE A 845 23.09 9.15 3.93
CA ILE A 845 23.50 10.00 2.79
C ILE A 845 24.56 11.05 3.19
N ARG A 846 24.54 11.52 4.45
CA ARG A 846 25.56 12.42 4.99
C ARG A 846 26.90 11.70 5.20
N ASN A 847 26.90 10.40 5.52
CA ASN A 847 28.12 9.59 5.42
C ASN A 847 28.61 9.50 3.96
N GLU A 848 27.75 9.15 3.00
CA GLU A 848 28.15 8.99 1.59
C GLU A 848 28.68 10.30 0.98
N MET A 849 28.02 11.43 1.21
CA MET A 849 28.52 12.76 0.82
C MET A 849 29.86 13.08 1.47
N GLY A 850 30.02 12.76 2.77
CA GLY A 850 31.29 12.95 3.46
C GLY A 850 32.43 12.09 2.89
N VAL A 851 32.14 10.83 2.56
CA VAL A 851 33.08 9.89 1.92
C VAL A 851 33.40 10.30 0.48
N TYR A 852 32.42 10.79 -0.28
CA TYR A 852 32.59 11.27 -1.65
C TYR A 852 33.63 12.41 -1.71
N TYR A 853 33.45 13.46 -0.90
CA TYR A 853 34.43 14.57 -0.81
C TYR A 853 35.77 14.15 -0.21
N MET A 854 35.79 13.18 0.71
CA MET A 854 37.04 12.61 1.25
C MET A 854 37.82 11.87 0.15
N ASN A 855 37.15 11.13 -0.72
CA ASN A 855 37.76 10.40 -1.83
C ASN A 855 38.21 11.35 -2.95
N GLN A 856 37.43 12.40 -3.29
CA GLN A 856 37.89 13.48 -4.17
C GLN A 856 39.19 14.12 -3.63
N ALA A 857 39.24 14.43 -2.33
CA ALA A 857 40.44 15.01 -1.71
C ALA A 857 41.65 14.07 -1.77
N ALA A 858 41.46 12.76 -1.59
CA ALA A 858 42.52 11.76 -1.73
C ALA A 858 43.01 11.65 -3.19
N ALA A 859 42.10 11.62 -4.17
CA ALA A 859 42.45 11.58 -5.59
C ALA A 859 43.27 12.82 -6.00
N MET A 860 42.93 14.00 -5.48
CA MET A 860 43.70 15.23 -5.74
C MET A 860 45.16 15.17 -5.25
N GLN A 861 45.50 14.27 -4.32
CA GLN A 861 46.87 14.04 -3.85
C GLN A 861 47.63 13.03 -4.72
N THR A 862 46.97 12.01 -5.26
CA THR A 862 47.60 11.02 -6.14
C THR A 862 47.88 11.55 -7.56
N GLU A 863 47.13 12.54 -8.02
CA GLU A 863 47.25 13.09 -9.39
C GLU A 863 48.30 14.19 -9.58
N LYS A 864 49.01 14.65 -8.53
CA LYS A 864 49.75 15.92 -8.56
C LYS A 864 51.18 15.78 -8.03
N GLU A 865 52.11 15.46 -8.92
CA GLU A 865 53.51 15.15 -8.60
C GLU A 865 54.29 16.29 -7.89
N VAL A 866 54.00 17.57 -8.17
CA VAL A 866 54.74 18.70 -7.58
C VAL A 866 53.84 19.86 -7.13
N ARG A 867 53.61 19.98 -5.81
CA ARG A 867 53.25 21.24 -5.13
C ARG A 867 53.89 21.34 -3.75
N SER A 868 54.25 22.56 -3.35
CA SER A 868 54.89 22.87 -2.07
C SER A 868 53.92 23.23 -0.94
N SER A 869 52.61 23.30 -1.22
CA SER A 869 51.58 23.67 -0.25
C SER A 869 50.17 23.18 -0.67
N VAL A 870 49.34 22.95 0.34
CA VAL A 870 47.93 22.53 0.23
C VAL A 870 47.10 23.53 -0.58
N SER A 871 46.25 23.04 -1.48
CA SER A 871 45.37 23.90 -2.29
C SER A 871 44.18 24.44 -1.50
N ALA A 872 43.73 25.67 -1.79
CA ALA A 872 42.50 26.22 -1.21
C ALA A 872 41.27 25.36 -1.51
N ALA A 873 41.18 24.79 -2.73
CA ALA A 873 40.12 23.86 -3.12
C ALA A 873 40.17 22.54 -2.34
N GLU A 874 41.36 22.06 -1.99
CA GLU A 874 41.53 20.84 -1.20
C GLU A 874 41.05 21.05 0.26
N GLN A 875 41.37 22.22 0.84
CA GLN A 875 40.82 22.63 2.13
C GLN A 875 39.30 22.85 2.10
N GLU A 876 38.71 23.19 0.94
CA GLU A 876 37.26 23.26 0.77
C GLU A 876 36.63 21.87 0.79
N LEU A 877 37.21 20.90 0.07
CA LEU A 877 36.77 19.49 0.12
C LEU A 877 36.82 18.92 1.53
N TRP A 878 37.89 19.21 2.30
CA TRP A 878 37.96 18.79 3.71
C TRP A 878 36.86 19.41 4.56
N LYS A 879 36.53 20.70 4.36
CA LYS A 879 35.45 21.39 5.08
C LYS A 879 34.07 20.82 4.70
N LYS A 880 33.83 20.53 3.42
CA LYS A 880 32.60 19.84 2.96
C LYS A 880 32.49 18.47 3.63
N SER A 881 33.50 17.61 3.44
CA SER A 881 33.55 16.26 4.01
C SER A 881 33.31 16.25 5.53
N PHE A 882 34.03 17.10 6.27
CA PHE A 882 33.86 17.25 7.72
C PHE A 882 32.47 17.76 8.11
N GLY A 883 31.92 18.75 7.40
CA GLY A 883 30.59 19.29 7.67
C GLY A 883 29.47 18.27 7.44
N PHE A 884 29.61 17.40 6.45
CA PHE A 884 28.70 16.27 6.24
C PHE A 884 28.83 15.22 7.35
N PHE A 885 30.05 14.85 7.75
CA PHE A 885 30.24 13.92 8.88
C PHE A 885 29.71 14.47 10.22
N GLU A 886 29.94 15.76 10.52
CA GLU A 886 29.44 16.38 11.76
C GLU A 886 27.90 16.44 11.80
N LYS A 887 27.25 16.71 10.66
CA LYS A 887 25.79 16.61 10.52
C LYS A 887 25.30 15.18 10.72
N GLY A 888 25.89 14.21 10.03
CA GLY A 888 25.51 12.80 10.12
C GLY A 888 25.60 12.24 11.54
N MET A 889 26.64 12.63 12.30
CA MET A 889 26.78 12.20 13.71
C MET A 889 25.60 12.70 14.55
N LYS A 890 25.14 13.94 14.34
CA LYS A 890 23.99 14.50 15.08
C LYS A 890 22.67 13.76 14.76
N ASP A 891 22.48 13.30 13.52
CA ASP A 891 21.28 12.53 13.15
C ASP A 891 21.28 11.15 13.83
N PHE A 892 22.42 10.46 13.83
CA PHE A 892 22.54 9.14 14.48
C PHE A 892 22.55 9.23 16.01
N GLU A 893 23.14 10.28 16.59
CA GLU A 893 23.04 10.57 18.03
C GLU A 893 21.58 10.84 18.45
N ALA A 894 20.77 11.51 17.62
CA ALA A 894 19.35 11.77 17.89
C ALA A 894 18.48 10.50 17.92
N ILE A 895 18.86 9.44 17.18
CA ILE A 895 18.16 8.13 17.19
C ILE A 895 18.88 7.04 18.01
N GLY A 896 20.02 7.36 18.64
CA GLY A 896 20.81 6.42 19.44
C GLY A 896 21.59 5.36 18.64
N ASP A 897 21.85 5.57 17.35
CA ASP A 897 22.62 4.63 16.51
C ASP A 897 24.14 4.79 16.75
N ILE A 898 24.60 4.17 17.84
CA ILE A 898 26.01 4.12 18.26
C ILE A 898 26.90 3.54 17.15
N THR A 899 26.39 2.59 16.37
CA THR A 899 27.15 1.88 15.32
C THR A 899 27.53 2.83 14.19
N ASN A 900 26.55 3.54 13.63
CA ASN A 900 26.78 4.47 12.53
C ASN A 900 27.49 5.75 13.00
N THR A 901 27.25 6.19 14.24
CA THR A 901 28.05 7.26 14.89
C THR A 901 29.53 6.88 14.97
N ALA A 902 29.86 5.64 15.33
CA ALA A 902 31.24 5.16 15.37
C ALA A 902 31.89 5.04 13.97
N LEU A 903 31.11 4.66 12.95
CA LEU A 903 31.58 4.64 11.55
C LEU A 903 31.92 6.04 11.03
N LEU A 904 31.09 7.05 11.33
CA LEU A 904 31.36 8.45 10.99
C LEU A 904 32.58 9.02 11.72
N LEU A 905 32.77 8.69 13.00
CA LEU A 905 34.00 9.02 13.72
C LEU A 905 35.23 8.36 13.08
N CYS A 906 35.12 7.10 12.63
CA CYS A 906 36.18 6.38 11.91
C CYS A 906 36.51 7.05 10.55
N ASN A 907 35.50 7.42 9.77
CA ASN A 907 35.66 8.13 8.50
C ASN A 907 36.23 9.55 8.69
N THR A 908 35.83 10.24 9.77
CA THR A 908 36.44 11.53 10.16
C THR A 908 37.92 11.36 10.52
N GLY A 909 38.28 10.27 11.22
CA GLY A 909 39.68 9.90 11.48
C GLY A 909 40.49 9.66 10.19
N ARG A 910 39.88 9.00 9.20
CA ARG A 910 40.48 8.79 7.86
C ARG A 910 40.66 10.10 7.11
N LEU A 911 39.67 11.00 7.14
CA LEU A 911 39.79 12.36 6.56
C LEU A 911 40.97 13.12 7.19
N MET A 912 41.13 13.08 8.52
CA MET A 912 42.26 13.74 9.18
C MET A 912 43.62 13.18 8.72
N ARG A 913 43.74 11.89 8.39
CA ARG A 913 44.97 11.33 7.80
C ARG A 913 45.25 11.87 6.39
N ILE A 914 44.22 12.00 5.56
CA ILE A 914 44.32 12.61 4.23
C ILE A 914 44.74 14.09 4.34
N CYS A 915 44.21 14.84 5.32
CA CYS A 915 44.68 16.18 5.63
C CYS A 915 46.17 16.20 6.06
N ALA A 916 46.62 15.21 6.84
CA ALA A 916 48.04 15.09 7.20
C ALA A 916 48.92 14.84 5.96
N GLN A 917 48.52 13.93 5.09
CA GLN A 917 49.26 13.55 3.88
C GLN A 917 49.48 14.76 2.95
N ALA A 918 48.51 15.66 2.81
CA ALA A 918 48.64 16.90 2.05
C ALA A 918 49.72 17.88 2.55
N HIS A 919 50.07 17.80 3.84
CA HIS A 919 51.10 18.65 4.44
C HIS A 919 52.54 18.11 4.27
N CYS A 920 52.68 16.91 3.66
CA CYS A 920 53.97 16.36 3.25
C CYS A 920 54.67 17.28 2.24
N ARG A 921 55.89 17.72 2.54
CA ARG A 921 56.67 18.61 1.67
C ARG A 921 57.63 17.80 0.80
N ALA A 922 57.39 17.77 -0.51
CA ALA A 922 58.41 17.38 -1.49
C ALA A 922 59.45 18.52 -1.64
N SER A 923 60.72 18.16 -1.78
CA SER A 923 61.77 19.10 -2.19
C SER A 923 61.80 19.26 -3.71
N ALA A 924 62.63 20.17 -4.22
CA ALA A 924 62.86 20.33 -5.66
C ALA A 924 63.70 19.20 -6.28
N ASP A 925 64.16 18.25 -5.47
CA ASP A 925 65.07 17.14 -5.82
C ASP A 925 64.36 15.78 -5.58
N GLU A 926 63.02 15.78 -5.73
CA GLU A 926 62.02 14.71 -5.50
C GLU A 926 61.98 14.08 -4.09
N SER A 927 63.05 14.25 -3.29
CA SER A 927 63.14 13.75 -1.92
C SER A 927 62.17 14.48 -0.97
N ARG A 928 61.50 13.71 -0.10
CA ARG A 928 60.60 14.21 0.94
C ARG A 928 61.38 14.86 2.09
N GLY A 929 60.92 16.04 2.52
CA GLY A 929 61.48 16.77 3.66
C GLY A 929 61.06 16.21 5.04
N GLU A 930 61.62 16.81 6.10
CA GLU A 930 61.31 16.44 7.48
C GLU A 930 59.81 16.49 7.81
N PHE A 931 59.36 15.49 8.59
CA PHE A 931 58.00 15.39 9.13
C PHE A 931 57.56 16.69 9.82
N SER A 932 56.41 17.21 9.41
CA SER A 932 55.95 18.56 9.76
C SER A 932 55.06 18.59 11.02
N PRO A 933 55.00 19.72 11.75
CA PRO A 933 54.06 19.89 12.85
C PRO A 933 52.61 19.92 12.34
N GLU A 934 52.38 20.29 11.08
CA GLU A 934 51.08 20.21 10.43
C GLU A 934 50.64 18.75 10.23
N GLU A 935 51.50 17.88 9.68
CA GLU A 935 51.26 16.42 9.65
C GLU A 935 50.99 15.88 11.05
N ALA A 936 51.85 16.21 12.03
CA ALA A 936 51.72 15.76 13.41
C ALA A 936 50.38 16.18 14.04
N LEU A 937 49.92 17.41 13.81
CA LEU A 937 48.62 17.91 14.29
C LEU A 937 47.47 17.07 13.75
N TYR A 938 47.47 16.78 12.44
CA TYR A 938 46.39 16.03 11.81
C TYR A 938 46.40 14.53 12.15
N TYR A 939 47.58 13.89 12.29
CA TYR A 939 47.66 12.52 12.82
C TYR A 939 47.15 12.42 14.26
N ASN A 940 47.44 13.41 15.12
CA ASN A 940 46.89 13.43 16.48
C ASN A 940 45.36 13.67 16.50
N LYS A 941 44.81 14.48 15.59
CA LYS A 941 43.35 14.59 15.42
C LYS A 941 42.72 13.28 14.96
N ALA A 942 43.35 12.57 14.02
CA ALA A 942 42.87 11.25 13.58
C ALA A 942 42.76 10.28 14.76
N ILE A 943 43.81 10.23 15.60
CA ILE A 943 43.85 9.43 16.83
C ILE A 943 42.72 9.78 17.80
N ASP A 944 42.38 11.06 18.01
CA ASP A 944 41.24 11.46 18.85
C ASP A 944 39.91 10.89 18.33
N TYR A 945 39.63 11.05 17.03
CA TYR A 945 38.39 10.54 16.43
C TYR A 945 38.26 9.01 16.52
N TYR A 946 39.34 8.27 16.25
CA TYR A 946 39.35 6.81 16.42
C TYR A 946 39.18 6.39 17.89
N LEU A 947 39.83 7.07 18.85
CA LEU A 947 39.67 6.80 20.28
C LEU A 947 38.24 7.11 20.77
N ARG A 948 37.59 8.13 20.20
CA ARG A 948 36.16 8.43 20.45
C ARG A 948 35.25 7.34 19.90
N ALA A 949 35.52 6.82 18.70
CA ALA A 949 34.79 5.68 18.14
C ALA A 949 34.94 4.40 19.00
N MET A 950 36.15 4.09 19.46
CA MET A 950 36.38 2.99 20.41
C MET A 950 35.61 3.20 21.72
N LYS A 951 35.53 4.44 22.22
CA LYS A 951 34.82 4.77 23.45
C LYS A 951 33.29 4.66 23.29
N SER A 952 32.72 5.02 22.14
CA SER A 952 31.27 4.92 21.91
C SER A 952 30.81 3.47 21.76
N LEU A 953 31.56 2.62 21.04
CA LEU A 953 31.26 1.19 20.89
C LEU A 953 31.30 0.42 22.22
N SER A 954 32.14 0.86 23.16
CA SER A 954 32.32 0.37 24.54
C SER A 954 32.84 -1.07 24.71
N SER A 955 32.45 -2.02 23.87
CA SER A 955 32.91 -3.41 23.87
C SER A 955 33.04 -3.98 22.45
N ARG A 956 33.74 -5.11 22.30
CA ARG A 956 33.80 -5.83 21.02
C ARG A 956 32.52 -6.62 20.73
N GLU A 957 31.89 -7.17 21.76
CA GLU A 957 30.81 -8.16 21.66
C GLU A 957 29.54 -7.62 20.99
N SER A 958 29.25 -6.33 21.13
CA SER A 958 28.10 -5.68 20.49
C SER A 958 28.27 -5.41 18.99
N HIS A 959 29.50 -5.11 18.54
CA HIS A 959 29.75 -4.51 17.21
C HIS A 959 31.07 -4.99 16.56
N THR A 960 31.36 -6.29 16.63
CA THR A 960 32.65 -6.93 16.25
C THR A 960 33.27 -6.37 14.97
N ALA A 961 32.52 -6.30 13.87
CA ALA A 961 33.05 -5.85 12.57
C ALA A 961 33.48 -4.36 12.57
N VAL A 962 32.76 -3.49 13.28
CA VAL A 962 33.11 -2.06 13.40
C VAL A 962 34.28 -1.89 14.37
N TRP A 963 34.26 -2.60 15.50
CA TRP A 963 35.34 -2.62 16.48
C TRP A 963 36.67 -3.05 15.86
N ASP A 964 36.68 -4.17 15.12
CA ASP A 964 37.89 -4.68 14.44
C ASP A 964 38.34 -3.75 13.30
N SER A 965 37.43 -2.95 12.73
CA SER A 965 37.78 -1.92 11.75
C SER A 965 38.44 -0.69 12.39
N VAL A 966 37.89 -0.18 13.50
CA VAL A 966 38.45 0.98 14.21
C VAL A 966 39.81 0.65 14.83
N ASN A 967 39.99 -0.56 15.40
CA ASN A 967 41.30 -1.01 15.90
C ASN A 967 42.35 -1.06 14.78
N TRP A 968 42.00 -1.59 13.61
CA TRP A 968 42.90 -1.65 12.47
C TRP A 968 43.30 -0.25 11.99
N GLU A 969 42.36 0.68 11.86
CA GLU A 969 42.64 2.05 11.44
C GLU A 969 43.47 2.82 12.49
N LEU A 970 43.19 2.64 13.79
CA LEU A 970 43.97 3.22 14.88
C LEU A 970 45.40 2.65 14.94
N SER A 971 45.54 1.33 14.80
CA SER A 971 46.83 0.64 14.64
C SER A 971 47.60 1.18 13.43
N THR A 972 46.92 1.37 12.29
CA THR A 972 47.50 1.91 11.05
C THR A 972 47.99 3.35 11.27
N THR A 973 47.18 4.18 11.94
CA THR A 973 47.48 5.59 12.21
C THR A 973 48.72 5.75 13.09
N TYR A 974 48.82 4.96 14.17
CA TYR A 974 50.01 4.93 15.01
C TYR A 974 51.23 4.38 14.27
N PHE A 975 51.06 3.36 13.41
CA PHE A 975 52.16 2.82 12.62
C PHE A 975 52.71 3.85 11.64
N THR A 976 51.85 4.48 10.83
CA THR A 976 52.26 5.53 9.88
C THR A 976 52.89 6.72 10.59
N LEU A 977 52.33 7.18 11.72
CA LEU A 977 52.96 8.24 12.51
C LEU A 977 54.37 7.85 12.98
N ALA A 978 54.55 6.61 13.42
CA ALA A 978 55.85 6.12 13.88
C ALA A 978 56.86 5.92 12.75
N THR A 979 56.45 5.41 11.59
CA THR A 979 57.36 5.27 10.43
C THR A 979 57.77 6.63 9.89
N LEU A 980 56.86 7.60 9.80
CA LEU A 980 57.19 8.96 9.34
C LEU A 980 58.13 9.70 10.31
N LEU A 981 57.94 9.54 11.63
CA LEU A 981 58.88 10.07 12.63
C LEU A 981 60.26 9.39 12.59
N GLN A 982 60.34 8.13 12.13
CA GLN A 982 61.60 7.38 12.04
C GLN A 982 62.34 7.64 10.72
N ASP A 983 61.64 7.68 9.59
CA ASP A 983 62.22 7.78 8.24
C ASP A 983 62.44 9.24 7.81
N TYR A 984 61.63 10.17 8.30
CA TYR A 984 61.69 11.62 8.00
C TYR A 984 61.84 12.44 9.29
N ALA A 985 62.69 11.95 10.19
CA ALA A 985 62.95 12.49 11.53
C ALA A 985 63.18 14.03 11.53
N PRO A 986 62.41 14.81 12.32
CA PRO A 986 62.50 16.28 12.33
C PRO A 986 63.69 16.83 13.13
N LEU A 987 64.90 16.49 12.71
CA LEU A 987 66.16 16.75 13.40
C LEU A 987 66.52 18.25 13.49
N SER A 988 66.00 19.09 12.60
CA SER A 988 66.08 20.56 12.69
C SER A 988 65.39 21.14 13.93
N ARG A 989 64.48 20.37 14.57
CA ARG A 989 63.59 20.84 15.65
C ARG A 989 63.59 19.95 16.90
N LYS A 990 63.96 18.68 16.79
CA LYS A 990 63.99 17.72 17.91
C LYS A 990 65.31 16.96 17.96
N ALA A 991 65.83 16.73 19.16
CA ALA A 991 66.98 15.85 19.37
C ALA A 991 66.64 14.39 19.05
N GLN A 992 67.61 13.63 18.53
CA GLN A 992 67.48 12.22 18.16
C GLN A 992 66.80 11.38 19.27
N GLU A 993 67.28 11.48 20.51
CA GLU A 993 66.73 10.74 21.67
C GLU A 993 65.24 11.03 21.95
N GLN A 994 64.75 12.22 21.58
CA GLN A 994 63.34 12.59 21.74
C GLN A 994 62.50 11.96 20.63
N ILE A 995 63.01 11.92 19.41
CA ILE A 995 62.36 11.29 18.26
C ILE A 995 62.30 9.76 18.48
N GLU A 996 63.40 9.13 18.90
CA GLU A 996 63.44 7.69 19.20
C GLU A 996 62.44 7.29 20.32
N ARG A 997 62.24 8.16 21.31
CA ARG A 997 61.20 7.95 22.35
C ARG A 997 59.78 8.08 21.79
N GLU A 998 59.52 9.08 20.95
CA GLU A 998 58.21 9.25 20.29
C GLU A 998 57.89 8.11 19.30
N VAL A 999 58.87 7.66 18.52
CA VAL A 999 58.78 6.47 17.65
C VAL A 999 58.51 5.22 18.51
N THR A 1000 59.24 5.01 19.61
CA THR A 1000 59.00 3.89 20.53
C THR A 1000 57.55 3.91 21.05
N GLU A 1001 57.07 5.07 21.51
CA GLU A 1001 55.73 5.21 22.08
C GLU A 1001 54.64 4.96 21.02
N ALA A 1002 54.79 5.50 19.81
CA ALA A 1002 53.84 5.30 18.72
C ALA A 1002 53.84 3.85 18.20
N MET A 1003 55.01 3.22 18.04
CA MET A 1003 55.13 1.80 17.68
C MET A 1003 54.47 0.89 18.74
N MET A 1004 54.71 1.14 20.03
CA MET A 1004 54.10 0.36 21.12
C MET A 1004 52.58 0.59 21.23
N LYS A 1005 52.09 1.80 20.91
CA LYS A 1005 50.65 2.07 20.78
C LYS A 1005 50.04 1.34 19.57
N SER A 1006 50.72 1.29 18.42
CA SER A 1006 50.26 0.52 17.26
C SER A 1006 50.13 -0.97 17.58
N LEU A 1007 51.15 -1.56 18.23
CA LEU A 1007 51.13 -2.95 18.72
C LEU A 1007 49.97 -3.24 19.68
N LYS A 1008 49.62 -2.30 20.56
CA LYS A 1008 48.48 -2.46 21.49
C LYS A 1008 47.15 -2.68 20.75
N TYR A 1009 47.01 -2.14 19.54
CA TYR A 1009 45.82 -2.28 18.69
C TYR A 1009 45.99 -3.32 17.57
N CYS A 1010 47.06 -4.12 17.60
CA CYS A 1010 47.17 -5.34 16.82
C CYS A 1010 46.65 -6.53 17.63
N ASP A 1011 45.44 -7.01 17.33
CA ASP A 1011 44.96 -8.25 17.94
C ASP A 1011 45.65 -9.46 17.26
N LEU A 1012 46.43 -10.18 18.06
CA LEU A 1012 47.12 -11.41 17.66
C LEU A 1012 46.47 -12.66 18.28
N GLN A 1013 45.59 -12.48 19.27
CA GLN A 1013 45.00 -13.55 20.08
C GLN A 1013 43.65 -14.01 19.52
N THR A 1014 42.85 -13.08 19.00
CA THR A 1014 41.53 -13.40 18.46
C THR A 1014 41.61 -13.74 16.98
N GLU A 1015 41.03 -14.89 16.60
CA GLU A 1015 40.81 -15.24 15.20
C GLU A 1015 39.89 -14.21 14.53
N SER A 1016 40.37 -13.65 13.41
CA SER A 1016 39.65 -12.63 12.64
C SER A 1016 40.20 -12.55 11.23
N ALA A 1017 39.40 -12.06 10.28
CA ALA A 1017 39.83 -11.84 8.89
C ALA A 1017 41.01 -10.86 8.72
N ARG A 1018 41.44 -10.18 9.79
CA ARG A 1018 42.61 -9.28 9.81
C ARG A 1018 43.78 -9.81 10.64
N GLN A 1019 43.70 -11.01 11.23
CA GLN A 1019 44.74 -11.55 12.13
C GLN A 1019 46.11 -11.67 11.44
N LEU A 1020 46.18 -12.17 10.20
CA LEU A 1020 47.41 -12.21 9.40
C LEU A 1020 48.00 -10.81 9.17
N LEU A 1021 47.15 -9.82 8.91
CA LEU A 1021 47.57 -8.42 8.71
C LEU A 1021 48.09 -7.79 10.01
N TYR A 1022 47.48 -8.12 11.15
CA TYR A 1022 47.97 -7.72 12.48
C TYR A 1022 49.30 -8.40 12.82
N GLN A 1023 49.47 -9.68 12.48
CA GLN A 1023 50.73 -10.43 12.66
C GLN A 1023 51.86 -9.82 11.81
N TYR A 1024 51.64 -9.57 10.51
CA TYR A 1024 52.63 -8.95 9.63
C TYR A 1024 53.02 -7.54 10.10
N ARG A 1025 52.04 -6.73 10.53
CA ARG A 1025 52.30 -5.41 11.13
C ARG A 1025 53.09 -5.53 12.43
N ALA A 1026 52.74 -6.45 13.32
CA ALA A 1026 53.46 -6.64 14.59
C ALA A 1026 54.91 -7.10 14.37
N ALA A 1027 55.13 -8.01 13.42
CA ALA A 1027 56.46 -8.44 12.99
C ALA A 1027 57.28 -7.26 12.45
N THR A 1028 56.69 -6.45 11.56
CA THR A 1028 57.30 -5.25 10.97
C THR A 1028 57.63 -4.19 12.03
N ILE A 1029 56.74 -3.93 13.00
CA ILE A 1029 57.01 -3.01 14.10
C ILE A 1029 58.19 -3.50 14.95
N HIS A 1030 58.23 -4.79 15.29
CA HIS A 1030 59.33 -5.36 16.04
C HIS A 1030 60.66 -5.32 15.26
N HIS A 1031 60.65 -5.59 13.95
CA HIS A 1031 61.83 -5.42 13.10
C HIS A 1031 62.31 -3.96 13.13
N ARG A 1032 61.43 -2.97 12.87
CA ARG A 1032 61.80 -1.55 12.83
C ARG A 1032 62.29 -1.00 14.18
N LEU A 1033 61.75 -1.48 15.31
CA LEU A 1033 62.27 -1.17 16.65
C LEU A 1033 63.64 -1.83 16.90
N ALA A 1034 63.84 -3.06 16.43
CA ALA A 1034 65.12 -3.77 16.58
C ALA A 1034 66.24 -3.07 15.80
N SER A 1035 65.99 -2.71 14.54
CA SER A 1035 66.94 -1.98 13.69
C SER A 1035 67.25 -0.58 14.24
N MET A 1036 66.25 0.10 14.83
CA MET A 1036 66.46 1.36 15.56
C MET A 1036 67.41 1.16 16.74
N TYR A 1037 67.10 0.27 17.68
CA TYR A 1037 67.95 0.06 18.86
C TYR A 1037 69.32 -0.54 18.53
N HIS A 1038 69.45 -1.27 17.42
CA HIS A 1038 70.73 -1.71 16.87
C HIS A 1038 71.56 -0.48 16.39
N SER A 1039 70.94 0.48 15.70
CA SER A 1039 71.58 1.76 15.36
C SER A 1039 72.00 2.54 16.63
N CYS A 1040 71.10 2.68 17.61
CA CYS A 1040 71.43 3.30 18.91
C CYS A 1040 72.63 2.60 19.58
N PHE A 1041 72.63 1.26 19.67
CA PHE A 1041 73.71 0.47 20.25
C PHE A 1041 75.06 0.63 19.52
N ARG A 1042 75.04 0.80 18.19
CA ARG A 1042 76.24 1.07 17.38
C ARG A 1042 76.79 2.48 17.60
N ASN A 1043 75.92 3.46 17.75
CA ASN A 1043 76.27 4.88 17.81
C ASN A 1043 76.48 5.41 19.25
N GLN A 1044 75.99 4.70 20.27
CA GLN A 1044 76.09 5.13 21.67
C GLN A 1044 77.54 5.15 22.18
N VAL A 1045 77.96 6.31 22.67
CA VAL A 1045 79.28 6.56 23.28
C VAL A 1045 79.11 6.96 24.75
N GLY A 1046 80.04 6.53 25.61
CA GLY A 1046 80.12 6.93 27.02
C GLY A 1046 79.23 6.12 27.97
N ASP A 1047 77.90 6.10 27.76
CA ASP A 1047 76.98 5.40 28.66
C ASP A 1047 76.92 3.88 28.39
N GLU A 1048 77.71 3.14 29.15
CA GLU A 1048 77.75 1.68 29.15
C GLU A 1048 76.55 0.98 29.81
N HIS A 1049 75.64 1.70 30.49
CA HIS A 1049 74.36 1.15 30.96
C HIS A 1049 73.32 1.23 29.83
N LEU A 1050 73.08 2.43 29.31
CA LEU A 1050 72.16 2.68 28.19
C LEU A 1050 72.54 1.87 26.94
N ARG A 1051 73.83 1.73 26.65
CA ARG A 1051 74.34 0.89 25.55
C ARG A 1051 74.01 -0.60 25.73
N LYS A 1052 74.05 -1.12 26.96
CA LYS A 1052 73.62 -2.51 27.27
C LYS A 1052 72.11 -2.65 27.15
N GLN A 1053 71.35 -1.65 27.58
CA GLN A 1053 69.90 -1.59 27.43
C GLN A 1053 69.49 -1.64 25.95
N HIS A 1054 70.04 -0.78 25.09
CA HIS A 1054 69.76 -0.80 23.65
C HIS A 1054 70.07 -2.16 23.00
N ARG A 1055 71.23 -2.78 23.31
CA ARG A 1055 71.54 -4.13 22.84
C ARG A 1055 70.51 -5.16 23.28
N SER A 1056 70.05 -5.10 24.54
CA SER A 1056 69.05 -6.04 25.06
C SER A 1056 67.67 -5.87 24.41
N LEU A 1057 67.28 -4.62 24.09
CA LEU A 1057 66.05 -4.31 23.38
C LEU A 1057 66.13 -4.73 21.91
N ALA A 1058 67.27 -4.52 21.25
CA ALA A 1058 67.49 -4.96 19.87
C ALA A 1058 67.34 -6.49 19.73
N GLU A 1059 68.02 -7.29 20.57
CA GLU A 1059 67.89 -8.75 20.54
C GLU A 1059 66.45 -9.21 20.86
N LEU A 1060 65.79 -8.59 21.86
CA LEU A 1060 64.41 -8.88 22.21
C LEU A 1060 63.45 -8.64 21.03
N HIS A 1061 63.62 -7.52 20.32
CA HIS A 1061 62.76 -7.16 19.21
C HIS A 1061 63.08 -7.93 17.93
N TYR A 1062 64.34 -8.23 17.60
CA TYR A 1062 64.68 -9.14 16.50
C TYR A 1062 64.11 -10.54 16.76
N GLY A 1063 64.25 -11.09 17.97
CA GLY A 1063 63.71 -12.40 18.32
C GLY A 1063 62.17 -12.48 18.17
N LYS A 1064 61.45 -11.44 18.58
CA LYS A 1064 59.99 -11.35 18.36
C LYS A 1064 59.61 -11.17 16.89
N ALA A 1065 60.36 -10.37 16.13
CA ALA A 1065 60.11 -10.18 14.70
C ALA A 1065 60.30 -11.49 13.93
N VAL A 1066 61.41 -12.20 14.17
CA VAL A 1066 61.66 -13.54 13.60
C VAL A 1066 60.55 -14.52 13.99
N SER A 1067 60.13 -14.56 15.25
CA SER A 1067 59.06 -15.46 15.70
C SER A 1067 57.71 -15.21 15.00
N LEU A 1068 57.38 -13.96 14.65
CA LEU A 1068 56.14 -13.61 13.95
C LEU A 1068 56.27 -13.81 12.43
N PHE A 1069 57.40 -13.43 11.83
CA PHE A 1069 57.67 -13.71 10.42
C PHE A 1069 57.82 -15.21 10.13
N LEU A 1070 58.19 -16.06 11.11
CA LEU A 1070 58.16 -17.52 10.96
C LEU A 1070 56.74 -18.11 10.97
N SER A 1071 55.75 -17.44 11.57
CA SER A 1071 54.34 -17.86 11.50
C SER A 1071 53.63 -17.40 10.22
N LEU A 1072 54.25 -16.49 9.46
CA LEU A 1072 53.75 -15.99 8.18
C LEU A 1072 54.50 -16.72 7.05
N LYS A 1073 53.76 -17.27 6.08
CA LYS A 1073 54.38 -17.94 4.92
C LYS A 1073 54.85 -16.95 3.86
N ASP A 1074 54.13 -15.84 3.74
CA ASP A 1074 54.11 -14.98 2.55
C ASP A 1074 55.02 -13.73 2.71
N ALA A 1075 56.06 -13.82 3.55
CA ALA A 1075 56.99 -12.72 3.86
C ALA A 1075 58.47 -13.16 4.03
N PRO A 1076 59.04 -13.96 3.09
CA PRO A 1076 60.36 -14.55 3.29
C PRO A 1076 61.51 -13.55 3.15
N CYS A 1077 61.33 -12.47 2.39
CA CYS A 1077 62.33 -11.41 2.23
C CYS A 1077 62.54 -10.63 3.53
N GLU A 1078 61.46 -10.28 4.23
CA GLU A 1078 61.48 -9.61 5.53
C GLU A 1078 62.05 -10.54 6.62
N LEU A 1079 61.71 -11.83 6.59
CA LEU A 1079 62.32 -12.83 7.48
C LEU A 1079 63.84 -12.91 7.25
N LEU A 1080 64.28 -13.02 5.99
CA LEU A 1080 65.71 -13.08 5.63
C LEU A 1080 66.44 -11.79 6.02
N ARG A 1081 65.87 -10.60 5.77
CA ARG A 1081 66.43 -9.31 6.17
C ARG A 1081 66.57 -9.22 7.69
N THR A 1082 65.52 -9.57 8.43
CA THR A 1082 65.49 -9.56 9.90
C THR A 1082 66.58 -10.49 10.47
N LEU A 1083 66.77 -11.68 9.90
CA LEU A 1083 67.82 -12.61 10.31
C LEU A 1083 69.24 -12.11 9.98
N LEU A 1084 69.46 -11.54 8.79
CA LEU A 1084 70.75 -10.97 8.41
C LEU A 1084 71.15 -9.77 9.28
N GLU A 1085 70.20 -8.90 9.64
CA GLU A 1085 70.46 -7.82 10.59
C GLU A 1085 70.73 -8.31 12.02
N ARG A 1086 70.04 -9.36 12.46
CA ARG A 1086 70.29 -10.03 13.75
C ARG A 1086 71.68 -10.68 13.79
N VAL A 1087 72.13 -11.26 12.68
CA VAL A 1087 73.53 -11.69 12.51
C VAL A 1087 74.48 -10.50 12.63
N ALA A 1088 74.22 -9.38 11.96
CA ALA A 1088 75.07 -8.19 12.05
C ALA A 1088 75.14 -7.62 13.48
N LEU A 1089 74.05 -7.69 14.26
CA LEU A 1089 74.05 -7.36 15.69
C LEU A 1089 74.97 -8.29 16.49
N ALA A 1090 74.99 -9.58 16.17
CA ALA A 1090 75.87 -10.58 16.79
C ALA A 1090 77.35 -10.39 16.39
N GLU A 1091 77.64 -10.06 15.12
CA GLU A 1091 78.98 -9.72 14.64
C GLU A 1091 79.54 -8.46 15.33
N PHE A 1092 78.76 -7.37 15.39
CA PHE A 1092 79.15 -6.14 16.08
C PHE A 1092 79.33 -6.37 17.60
N THR A 1093 78.43 -7.15 18.20
CA THR A 1093 78.53 -7.64 19.58
C THR A 1093 79.82 -8.43 19.83
N MET A 1094 80.30 -9.21 18.87
CA MET A 1094 81.54 -9.97 18.96
C MET A 1094 82.77 -9.06 18.80
N ALA A 1095 82.73 -8.10 17.88
CA ALA A 1095 83.81 -7.16 17.64
C ALA A 1095 84.21 -6.40 18.92
N GLY A 1096 83.22 -5.93 19.68
CA GLY A 1096 83.40 -5.20 20.95
C GLY A 1096 83.90 -6.02 22.15
N GLN A 1097 84.10 -7.34 22.02
CA GLN A 1097 84.62 -8.17 23.11
C GLN A 1097 86.16 -8.20 23.13
N SER A 1098 86.76 -8.54 24.27
CA SER A 1098 88.21 -8.71 24.43
C SER A 1098 88.66 -10.18 24.49
N SER A 1099 87.86 -11.06 25.11
CA SER A 1099 88.20 -12.48 25.30
C SER A 1099 87.94 -13.31 24.04
N SER A 1100 88.95 -14.07 23.58
CA SER A 1100 88.83 -14.98 22.43
C SER A 1100 87.80 -16.10 22.64
N ALA A 1101 87.63 -16.58 23.87
CA ALA A 1101 86.62 -17.58 24.21
C ALA A 1101 85.19 -17.00 24.16
N ALA A 1102 85.02 -15.72 24.54
CA ALA A 1102 83.75 -15.03 24.40
C ALA A 1102 83.44 -14.75 22.91
N LYS A 1103 84.43 -14.29 22.14
CA LYS A 1103 84.30 -14.11 20.68
C LYS A 1103 83.90 -15.39 19.96
N LEU A 1104 84.52 -16.52 20.31
CA LEU A 1104 84.14 -17.82 19.75
C LEU A 1104 82.68 -18.16 20.09
N LYS A 1105 82.23 -17.95 21.34
CA LYS A 1105 80.81 -18.19 21.71
C LYS A 1105 79.85 -17.30 20.92
N SER A 1106 80.16 -16.01 20.74
CA SER A 1106 79.32 -15.12 19.92
C SER A 1106 79.37 -15.43 18.43
N LEU A 1107 80.47 -15.93 17.89
CA LEU A 1107 80.55 -16.41 16.50
C LEU A 1107 79.75 -17.70 16.28
N ILE A 1108 79.81 -18.65 17.22
CA ILE A 1108 78.98 -19.87 17.16
C ILE A 1108 77.50 -19.48 17.18
N GLY A 1109 77.09 -18.58 18.10
CA GLY A 1109 75.72 -18.04 18.11
C GLY A 1109 75.31 -17.29 16.84
N ALA A 1110 76.24 -16.56 16.20
CA ALA A 1110 75.97 -15.92 14.91
C ALA A 1110 75.84 -16.93 13.77
N VAL A 1111 76.59 -18.05 13.81
CA VAL A 1111 76.44 -19.17 12.86
C VAL A 1111 75.13 -19.93 13.10
N GLU A 1112 74.71 -20.10 14.36
CA GLU A 1112 73.39 -20.66 14.72
C GLU A 1112 72.25 -19.80 14.13
N ILE A 1113 72.27 -18.48 14.34
CA ILE A 1113 71.28 -17.57 13.73
C ILE A 1113 71.38 -17.60 12.19
N MET A 1114 72.58 -17.74 11.63
CA MET A 1114 72.74 -17.87 10.18
C MET A 1114 72.11 -19.16 9.63
N THR A 1115 72.04 -20.27 10.38
CA THR A 1115 71.31 -21.48 9.90
C THR A 1115 69.79 -21.31 9.93
N GLU A 1116 69.23 -20.39 10.73
CA GLU A 1116 67.81 -20.01 10.67
C GLU A 1116 67.43 -19.48 9.26
N THR A 1117 68.36 -18.84 8.53
CA THR A 1117 68.12 -18.30 7.16
C THR A 1117 67.78 -19.37 6.13
N ARG A 1118 68.01 -20.66 6.42
CA ARG A 1118 67.59 -21.77 5.56
C ARG A 1118 66.08 -21.75 5.30
N HIS A 1119 65.26 -21.33 6.27
CA HIS A 1119 63.80 -21.31 6.14
C HIS A 1119 63.31 -20.32 5.07
N PRO A 1120 63.61 -19.00 5.13
CA PRO A 1120 63.21 -18.08 4.07
C PRO A 1120 63.83 -18.42 2.71
N PHE A 1121 65.05 -18.95 2.64
CA PHE A 1121 65.60 -19.43 1.36
C PHE A 1121 64.78 -20.60 0.78
N GLN A 1122 64.23 -21.49 1.60
CA GLN A 1122 63.34 -22.56 1.11
C GLN A 1122 62.01 -22.03 0.58
N LEU A 1123 61.44 -20.98 1.19
CA LEU A 1123 60.24 -20.29 0.70
C LEU A 1123 60.52 -19.59 -0.63
N ILE A 1124 61.55 -18.73 -0.69
CA ILE A 1124 62.02 -18.04 -1.91
C ILE A 1124 62.27 -19.04 -3.05
N ARG A 1125 62.87 -20.20 -2.77
CA ARG A 1125 63.09 -21.23 -3.79
C ARG A 1125 61.78 -21.79 -4.35
N ASN A 1126 60.76 -21.99 -3.51
CA ASN A 1126 59.46 -22.49 -3.97
C ASN A 1126 58.75 -21.45 -4.85
N GLU A 1127 58.71 -20.19 -4.41
CA GLU A 1127 58.14 -19.07 -5.17
C GLU A 1127 58.87 -18.87 -6.53
N LEU A 1128 60.21 -18.98 -6.55
CA LEU A 1128 61.01 -18.94 -7.79
C LEU A 1128 60.77 -20.14 -8.73
N LEU A 1129 60.28 -21.26 -8.22
CA LEU A 1129 59.89 -22.42 -9.04
C LEU A 1129 58.45 -22.26 -9.57
N GLU A 1130 57.55 -21.70 -8.76
CA GLU A 1130 56.17 -21.37 -9.15
C GLU A 1130 56.17 -20.29 -10.26
N GLU A 1131 56.96 -19.22 -10.12
CA GLU A 1131 57.15 -18.24 -11.20
C GLU A 1131 57.70 -18.86 -12.51
N GLN A 1132 58.55 -19.88 -12.43
CA GLN A 1132 59.09 -20.55 -13.61
C GLN A 1132 58.04 -21.45 -14.27
N ALA A 1133 57.20 -22.11 -13.48
CA ALA A 1133 56.06 -22.88 -13.98
C ALA A 1133 55.00 -21.96 -14.63
N GLU A 1134 54.67 -20.83 -14.01
CA GLU A 1134 53.77 -19.82 -14.58
C GLU A 1134 54.28 -19.32 -15.93
N ARG A 1135 55.54 -18.88 -16.00
CA ARG A 1135 56.16 -18.39 -17.25
C ARG A 1135 56.15 -19.44 -18.35
N GLN A 1136 56.52 -20.69 -18.03
CA GLN A 1136 56.47 -21.80 -19.00
C GLN A 1136 55.04 -22.11 -19.47
N SER A 1137 54.04 -22.02 -18.59
CA SER A 1137 52.63 -22.21 -18.96
C SER A 1137 52.09 -21.07 -19.84
N SER A 1138 52.52 -19.83 -19.57
CA SER A 1138 52.14 -18.65 -20.36
C SER A 1138 52.81 -18.64 -21.74
N GLU A 1139 54.07 -19.08 -21.85
CA GLU A 1139 54.76 -19.26 -23.13
C GLU A 1139 54.12 -20.39 -23.96
N ALA A 1140 53.67 -21.47 -23.32
CA ALA A 1140 52.94 -22.54 -23.98
C ALA A 1140 51.56 -22.07 -24.51
N ALA A 1141 50.80 -21.32 -23.70
CA ALA A 1141 49.51 -20.77 -24.11
C ALA A 1141 49.65 -19.74 -25.27
N ALA A 1142 50.67 -18.88 -25.21
CA ALA A 1142 50.96 -17.90 -26.27
C ALA A 1142 51.32 -18.54 -27.63
N LEU A 1143 51.74 -19.82 -27.65
CA LEU A 1143 51.98 -20.58 -28.88
C LEU A 1143 50.71 -21.16 -29.51
N GLU A 1144 49.60 -21.27 -28.77
CA GLU A 1144 48.30 -21.72 -29.30
C GLU A 1144 47.38 -20.56 -29.71
N SER A 1145 47.49 -19.39 -29.06
CA SER A 1145 46.62 -18.23 -29.29
C SER A 1145 47.24 -17.13 -30.18
N ALA A 1146 47.53 -17.45 -31.44
CA ALA A 1146 48.22 -16.53 -32.37
C ALA A 1146 47.39 -15.33 -32.88
N ASP A 1147 46.13 -15.15 -32.46
CA ASP A 1147 45.19 -14.21 -33.07
C ASP A 1147 44.29 -13.48 -32.02
N ARG A 1148 44.91 -12.60 -31.21
CA ARG A 1148 44.29 -11.43 -30.53
C ARG A 1148 45.32 -10.64 -29.69
N PRO A 1149 45.44 -9.31 -29.86
CA PRO A 1149 46.07 -8.44 -28.86
C PRO A 1149 45.10 -8.09 -27.72
N ASP A 1150 45.62 -7.41 -26.70
CA ASP A 1150 44.90 -6.73 -25.62
C ASP A 1150 44.08 -7.58 -24.63
N ALA A 1151 44.82 -8.31 -23.78
CA ALA A 1151 44.40 -8.54 -22.39
C ALA A 1151 45.62 -8.40 -21.46
N SER A 1152 45.67 -7.34 -20.65
CA SER A 1152 46.75 -7.10 -19.68
C SER A 1152 46.55 -7.92 -18.41
N THR A 1153 46.77 -9.24 -18.49
CA THR A 1153 46.80 -10.14 -17.34
C THR A 1153 47.98 -9.83 -16.43
N GLY A 1154 47.72 -9.10 -15.34
CA GLY A 1154 48.71 -8.90 -14.28
C GLY A 1154 49.03 -10.23 -13.58
N SER A 1155 50.21 -10.80 -13.85
CA SER A 1155 50.76 -11.91 -13.04
C SER A 1155 50.91 -11.40 -11.60
N THR A 1156 50.40 -12.19 -10.65
CA THR A 1156 50.37 -11.85 -9.21
C THR A 1156 51.46 -12.60 -8.44
N SER A 1157 52.65 -12.75 -9.04
CA SER A 1157 53.84 -13.22 -8.33
C SER A 1157 54.32 -12.14 -7.35
N GLY A 1158 54.31 -12.45 -6.05
CA GLY A 1158 54.53 -11.48 -4.97
C GLY A 1158 56.01 -11.20 -4.63
N LEU A 1159 56.96 -11.84 -5.31
CA LEU A 1159 58.37 -11.87 -4.90
C LEU A 1159 59.18 -10.72 -5.51
N ASP A 1160 59.67 -9.78 -4.68
CA ASP A 1160 60.65 -8.78 -5.11
C ASP A 1160 62.01 -9.44 -5.41
N LEU A 1161 62.18 -9.88 -6.65
CA LEU A 1161 63.40 -10.47 -7.19
C LEU A 1161 64.63 -9.56 -7.00
N GLN A 1162 64.45 -8.23 -7.06
CA GLN A 1162 65.55 -7.29 -6.87
C GLN A 1162 66.01 -7.28 -5.40
N GLU A 1163 65.08 -7.36 -4.45
CA GLU A 1163 65.39 -7.48 -3.03
C GLU A 1163 65.97 -8.85 -2.67
N VAL A 1164 65.47 -9.96 -3.24
CA VAL A 1164 66.11 -11.28 -3.09
C VAL A 1164 67.57 -11.23 -3.55
N MET A 1165 67.87 -10.58 -4.68
CA MET A 1165 69.25 -10.38 -5.14
C MET A 1165 70.07 -9.52 -4.18
N LYS A 1166 69.53 -8.40 -3.65
CA LYS A 1166 70.19 -7.56 -2.64
C LYS A 1166 70.52 -8.36 -1.37
N LEU A 1167 69.54 -9.07 -0.81
CA LEU A 1167 69.69 -9.88 0.41
C LEU A 1167 70.68 -11.03 0.20
N THR A 1168 70.66 -11.69 -0.97
CA THR A 1168 71.66 -12.70 -1.36
C THR A 1168 73.09 -12.14 -1.37
N CYS A 1169 73.27 -10.94 -1.93
CA CYS A 1169 74.56 -10.24 -1.95
C CYS A 1169 75.03 -9.75 -0.56
N VAL A 1170 74.14 -9.66 0.43
CA VAL A 1170 74.48 -9.41 1.85
C VAL A 1170 74.78 -10.71 2.61
N PHE A 1171 74.05 -11.80 2.30
CA PHE A 1171 74.24 -13.12 2.88
C PHE A 1171 75.63 -13.71 2.56
N GLU A 1172 76.03 -13.72 1.28
CA GLU A 1172 77.30 -14.36 0.86
C GLU A 1172 78.55 -13.85 1.61
N PRO A 1173 78.78 -12.52 1.74
CA PRO A 1173 79.94 -12.01 2.46
C PRO A 1173 79.90 -12.30 3.97
N SER A 1174 78.75 -12.14 4.63
CA SER A 1174 78.61 -12.41 6.07
C SER A 1174 78.78 -13.90 6.36
N PHE A 1175 78.13 -14.78 5.59
CA PHE A 1175 78.26 -16.24 5.78
C PHE A 1175 79.70 -16.72 5.59
N SER A 1176 80.39 -16.21 4.57
CA SER A 1176 81.81 -16.46 4.34
C SER A 1176 82.69 -15.91 5.47
N PHE A 1177 82.42 -14.70 5.96
CA PHE A 1177 83.14 -14.06 7.06
C PHE A 1177 82.97 -14.83 8.38
N LEU A 1178 81.74 -15.17 8.78
CA LEU A 1178 81.44 -15.92 10.00
C LEU A 1178 82.19 -17.26 10.03
N LEU A 1179 82.09 -18.05 8.96
CA LEU A 1179 82.80 -19.33 8.85
C LEU A 1179 84.31 -19.13 8.95
N LEU A 1180 84.88 -18.16 8.21
CA LEU A 1180 86.31 -17.88 8.23
C LEU A 1180 86.82 -17.46 9.62
N GLN A 1181 86.11 -16.57 10.32
CA GLN A 1181 86.52 -16.12 11.67
C GLN A 1181 86.35 -17.24 12.71
N THR A 1182 85.29 -18.04 12.60
CA THR A 1182 85.06 -19.18 13.49
C THR A 1182 86.17 -20.23 13.33
N ILE A 1183 86.52 -20.59 12.09
CA ILE A 1183 87.63 -21.50 11.77
C ILE A 1183 88.97 -20.95 12.28
N LYS A 1184 89.23 -19.64 12.14
CA LYS A 1184 90.45 -18.99 12.64
C LYS A 1184 90.55 -19.02 14.17
N LEU A 1185 89.46 -18.76 14.89
CA LEU A 1185 89.47 -18.79 16.35
C LEU A 1185 89.53 -20.22 16.91
N MET A 1186 88.77 -21.16 16.35
CA MET A 1186 88.86 -22.58 16.72
C MET A 1186 90.26 -23.17 16.48
N THR A 1187 90.98 -22.76 15.44
CA THR A 1187 92.36 -23.25 15.16
C THR A 1187 93.45 -22.53 15.95
N THR A 1188 93.19 -21.40 16.60
CA THR A 1188 94.20 -20.63 17.37
C THR A 1188 94.04 -20.75 18.89
N ILE A 1189 92.89 -21.20 19.38
CA ILE A 1189 92.63 -21.39 20.81
C ILE A 1189 93.37 -22.65 21.32
N LYS A 1190 94.38 -22.45 22.17
CA LYS A 1190 95.24 -23.51 22.77
C LYS A 1190 94.54 -24.35 23.86
N ARG A 1191 93.31 -24.80 23.63
CA ARG A 1191 92.60 -25.75 24.51
C ARG A 1191 92.56 -27.14 23.86
N LYS A 1192 92.47 -28.19 24.67
CA LYS A 1192 92.18 -29.53 24.19
C LYS A 1192 90.73 -29.55 23.70
N ALA A 1193 90.54 -29.65 22.39
CA ALA A 1193 89.22 -29.69 21.77
C ALA A 1193 88.44 -30.95 22.21
N SER A 1194 87.11 -30.84 22.26
CA SER A 1194 86.22 -32.01 22.28
C SER A 1194 86.20 -32.64 20.90
N ASN A 1195 85.95 -33.96 20.80
CA ASN A 1195 85.70 -34.61 19.51
C ASN A 1195 84.60 -33.89 18.71
N LYS A 1196 83.58 -33.36 19.41
CA LYS A 1196 82.51 -32.54 18.79
C LYS A 1196 83.03 -31.22 18.22
N ASP A 1197 84.02 -30.59 18.86
CA ASP A 1197 84.59 -29.32 18.36
C ASP A 1197 85.45 -29.57 17.12
N GLU A 1198 86.20 -30.68 17.08
CA GLU A 1198 86.97 -31.09 15.90
C GLU A 1198 86.06 -31.49 14.72
N GLU A 1199 84.93 -32.15 15.01
CA GLU A 1199 83.91 -32.49 14.03
C GLU A 1199 83.20 -31.25 13.47
N MET A 1200 82.74 -30.32 14.32
CA MET A 1200 82.21 -29.03 13.88
C MET A 1200 83.22 -28.24 13.06
N LEU A 1201 84.49 -28.19 13.48
CA LEU A 1201 85.56 -27.53 12.73
C LEU A 1201 85.83 -28.17 11.36
N LYS A 1202 85.68 -29.50 11.23
CA LYS A 1202 85.77 -30.22 9.95
C LYS A 1202 84.59 -29.86 9.05
N THR A 1203 83.37 -29.82 9.59
CA THR A 1203 82.15 -29.42 8.87
C THR A 1203 82.21 -27.97 8.40
N TYR A 1204 82.60 -27.03 9.27
CA TYR A 1204 82.77 -25.62 8.92
C TYR A 1204 83.80 -25.42 7.81
N LYS A 1205 84.96 -26.12 7.88
CA LYS A 1205 85.97 -26.10 6.81
C LYS A 1205 85.43 -26.67 5.49
N ASN A 1206 84.63 -27.73 5.53
CA ASN A 1206 84.01 -28.32 4.33
C ASN A 1206 83.06 -27.31 3.66
N VAL A 1207 82.08 -26.80 4.41
CA VAL A 1207 81.07 -25.82 3.93
C VAL A 1207 81.73 -24.55 3.42
N TYR A 1208 82.69 -23.97 4.16
CA TYR A 1208 83.46 -22.81 3.71
C TYR A 1208 84.23 -23.09 2.40
N SER A 1209 84.79 -24.29 2.24
CA SER A 1209 85.48 -24.66 1.00
C SER A 1209 84.53 -24.90 -0.19
N LYS A 1210 83.27 -25.29 0.04
CA LYS A 1210 82.24 -25.34 -1.01
C LYS A 1210 81.81 -23.93 -1.39
N LEU A 1211 81.51 -23.07 -0.42
CA LEU A 1211 81.12 -21.67 -0.63
C LEU A 1211 82.16 -20.88 -1.44
N LEU A 1212 83.45 -21.08 -1.16
CA LEU A 1212 84.56 -20.48 -1.93
C LEU A 1212 84.70 -20.98 -3.37
N ARG A 1213 84.08 -22.12 -3.73
CA ARG A 1213 84.10 -22.70 -5.09
C ARG A 1213 82.80 -22.43 -5.87
N ALA A 1214 81.83 -21.73 -5.28
CA ALA A 1214 80.57 -21.40 -5.93
C ALA A 1214 80.78 -20.46 -7.14
N GLU A 1215 80.05 -20.71 -8.22
CA GLU A 1215 80.08 -19.84 -9.40
C GLU A 1215 79.24 -18.57 -9.16
N LYS A 1216 79.92 -17.42 -9.08
CA LYS A 1216 79.30 -16.12 -8.78
C LYS A 1216 78.29 -15.64 -9.84
N ASN A 1217 78.34 -16.21 -11.03
CA ASN A 1217 77.48 -15.88 -12.17
C ASN A 1217 76.34 -16.89 -12.37
N ALA A 1218 76.17 -17.86 -11.47
CA ALA A 1218 75.11 -18.86 -11.56
C ALA A 1218 73.70 -18.23 -11.41
N PRO A 1219 72.65 -18.82 -12.00
CA PRO A 1219 71.27 -18.36 -11.83
C PRO A 1219 70.84 -18.27 -10.37
N LEU A 1220 69.97 -17.32 -10.04
CA LEU A 1220 69.55 -17.04 -8.67
C LEU A 1220 68.97 -18.28 -7.97
N LEU A 1221 68.12 -19.05 -8.66
CA LEU A 1221 67.54 -20.29 -8.13
C LEU A 1221 68.64 -21.28 -7.71
N SER A 1222 69.60 -21.58 -8.60
CA SER A 1222 70.71 -22.51 -8.33
C SER A 1222 71.64 -22.02 -7.21
N ARG A 1223 71.78 -20.70 -7.04
CA ARG A 1223 72.49 -20.09 -5.91
C ARG A 1223 71.74 -20.31 -4.60
N VAL A 1224 70.43 -20.06 -4.58
CA VAL A 1224 69.56 -20.31 -3.42
C VAL A 1224 69.56 -21.79 -3.01
N GLU A 1225 69.46 -22.71 -3.98
CA GLU A 1225 69.58 -24.16 -3.74
C GLU A 1225 70.92 -24.55 -3.10
N LEU A 1226 72.03 -23.99 -3.60
CA LEU A 1226 73.35 -24.20 -3.02
C LEU A 1226 73.42 -23.68 -1.57
N TYR A 1227 72.85 -22.51 -1.25
CA TYR A 1227 72.82 -22.02 0.13
C TYR A 1227 72.00 -22.95 1.04
N ILE A 1228 70.87 -23.47 0.57
CA ILE A 1228 70.06 -24.45 1.32
C ILE A 1228 70.88 -25.73 1.61
N GLU A 1229 71.63 -26.25 0.64
CA GLU A 1229 72.53 -27.41 0.84
C GLU A 1229 73.62 -27.09 1.88
N LEU A 1230 74.25 -25.92 1.77
CA LEU A 1230 75.35 -25.50 2.64
C LEU A 1230 74.90 -25.23 4.08
N LEU A 1231 73.74 -24.61 4.27
CA LEU A 1231 73.15 -24.37 5.58
C LEU A 1231 72.67 -25.70 6.21
N GLN A 1232 72.10 -26.60 5.43
CA GLN A 1232 71.71 -27.95 5.88
C GLN A 1232 72.90 -28.78 6.40
N GLN A 1233 74.12 -28.55 5.91
CA GLN A 1233 75.34 -29.19 6.41
C GLN A 1233 75.83 -28.60 7.74
N LEU A 1234 75.35 -27.43 8.15
CA LEU A 1234 75.68 -26.80 9.43
C LEU A 1234 74.69 -27.12 10.54
N THR A 1235 73.45 -27.47 10.20
CA THR A 1235 72.44 -27.93 11.16
C THR A 1235 72.85 -29.27 11.79
N PRO A 1236 72.94 -29.40 13.12
CA PRO A 1236 73.26 -30.67 13.76
C PRO A 1236 72.14 -31.68 13.54
N GLN A 1237 72.46 -32.89 13.09
CA GLN A 1237 71.48 -33.98 13.02
C GLN A 1237 71.14 -34.47 14.44
N THR A 1238 70.02 -34.00 14.98
CA THR A 1238 69.38 -34.55 16.17
C THR A 1238 68.77 -35.90 15.83
N GLY A 1239 69.56 -36.96 15.93
CA GLY A 1239 69.11 -38.32 15.63
C GLY A 1239 68.15 -38.87 16.68
N SER A 1240 66.85 -38.80 16.40
CA SER A 1240 65.83 -39.68 16.98
C SER A 1240 64.54 -39.69 16.15
N ASP A 1241 64.40 -40.67 15.26
CA ASP A 1241 63.08 -41.13 14.83
C ASP A 1241 62.38 -41.78 16.04
N ILE A 1242 61.56 -41.02 16.76
CA ILE A 1242 60.61 -41.55 17.74
C ILE A 1242 59.24 -40.94 17.43
N THR A 1243 58.31 -41.81 17.07
CA THR A 1243 56.91 -41.47 16.83
C THR A 1243 56.25 -40.97 18.12
N GLY A 1244 55.64 -39.79 18.07
CA GLY A 1244 54.98 -39.17 19.21
C GLY A 1244 54.02 -38.06 18.80
N THR A 1245 52.76 -38.41 18.60
CA THR A 1245 51.68 -37.45 18.34
C THR A 1245 51.42 -36.56 19.57
N SER A 1246 51.35 -35.25 19.37
CA SER A 1246 50.49 -34.38 20.17
C SER A 1246 49.96 -33.25 19.30
N THR A 1247 48.66 -33.00 19.41
CA THR A 1247 47.95 -31.90 18.74
C THR A 1247 48.21 -30.58 19.43
N ALA A 1248 48.28 -29.52 18.62
CA ALA A 1248 47.71 -28.21 18.91
C ALA A 1248 46.88 -27.84 17.68
#